data_AF-A0A3M0Z0T0-F1
#
_entry.id   AF-A0A3M0Z0T0-F1
#
_cell.length_a   1.000
_cell.length_b   1.000
_cell.length_c   1.000
_cell.angle_alpha   90.00
_cell.angle_beta   90.00
_cell.angle_gamma   90.00
#
_symmetry.space_group_name_H-M   'P 1'
#
loop_
_entity.id
_entity.type
_entity.pdbx_description
1 polymer ?
#
loop_
_entity_poly.entity_id
_entity_poly.type
_entity_poly.pdbx_seq_one_letter_code
_entity_poly.pdbx_strand_id
1 'polypeptide(L)'
;CEALQKDRLDTLQHVPGVPYEKAILKPWMLDAPHGKKAVWRLRFSVPPEQRHQPLVLEVDEYRVILQAYLDGRPVQFDKTYWGRAWEGGEGYLMLPPGSTRFTLFMQVQDLTHLYRNSFGHIRLRTAYFKEFFSLSKPKGGMVELKNRTFLPQQVTLRFWQEDYFGVPSNQTTIPVTLAPQQKKKLKLPSHLDLNKAWKNCFVLQRDSETSFEYWFYPDAEYFWHGRDQAVQLPKDGWQVLPVAEGTPFAFPLPKDGWQKVKLPYLVKISPRTTHRMWFYRKIKIPATWSHRHIRLFLPELRFKADVFIDGKKVGTVANWQLPGYLDLTGFVKAGSEHELALAVTDFIAALKPGIKVPPDGKFDVPSESLIAAVGHLPSGGKGGIPNIPELVASPRVFTDFAAVRTWVSAPRRIETRIAIRNTTRDKVAVEVRPTVYLRGKRILDLPARKVLLSAEATREITITKNWASPQLWTPEHPVLYELRVTLHDARSGQLIDLRRERFGFREIGIQGRFFTLNGKIVKLHGSGHITLNTWTWPVVPCPQAILRHHFKTRAFFMNGIDKNHLGDELGVFIKDENLSHNAHNGRRFDYQNPAMFNNLYSEMRAVYRFRPNHPSTFLWDVGNEVNFGGPGEAERMGELFKR
;
A
#
# COMPACT_ATOMS: atom_id res chain seq x y z
N CYS A 1 3.55 -36.64 -29.43
CA CYS A 1 4.64 -36.05 -28.62
C CYS A 1 5.88 -36.90 -28.83
N GLU A 2 7.07 -36.32 -29.00
CA GLU A 2 8.34 -37.06 -29.03
C GLU A 2 9.22 -36.46 -27.94
N ALA A 3 9.45 -37.23 -26.87
CA ALA A 3 10.42 -36.88 -25.84
C ALA A 3 11.77 -37.49 -26.25
N LEU A 4 12.80 -36.66 -26.39
CA LEU A 4 14.19 -37.11 -26.43
C LEU A 4 14.68 -37.32 -24.99
N GLN A 5 14.14 -38.33 -24.32
CA GLN A 5 14.80 -39.05 -23.24
C GLN A 5 14.51 -40.53 -23.45
N LYS A 6 15.56 -41.33 -23.62
CA LYS A 6 15.47 -42.79 -23.63
C LYS A 6 14.77 -43.24 -22.35
N ASP A 7 13.76 -44.08 -22.52
CA ASP A 7 13.13 -44.90 -21.48
C ASP A 7 12.10 -44.20 -20.56
N ARG A 8 10.97 -43.79 -21.16
CA ARG A 8 9.57 -44.12 -20.76
C ARG A 8 8.59 -43.23 -21.54
N LEU A 9 7.83 -43.85 -22.43
CA LEU A 9 6.89 -43.21 -23.36
C LEU A 9 5.46 -43.33 -22.83
N ASP A 10 4.92 -42.28 -22.22
CA ASP A 10 3.46 -42.16 -22.00
C ASP A 10 2.89 -41.04 -22.88
N THR A 11 2.01 -41.43 -23.81
CA THR A 11 1.36 -40.54 -24.77
C THR A 11 0.03 -40.06 -24.21
N LEU A 12 -0.14 -38.77 -23.92
CA LEU A 12 -1.47 -38.20 -23.64
C LEU A 12 -2.22 -38.02 -24.97
N GLN A 13 -3.11 -38.96 -25.29
CA GLN A 13 -4.13 -38.80 -26.33
C GLN A 13 -5.39 -38.16 -25.75
N HIS A 14 -6.11 -37.40 -26.57
CA HIS A 14 -7.43 -36.90 -26.23
C HIS A 14 -8.38 -38.08 -25.95
N VAL A 15 -9.00 -38.10 -24.77
CA VAL A 15 -10.06 -39.06 -24.43
C VAL A 15 -11.39 -38.54 -24.99
N PRO A 16 -12.07 -39.25 -25.91
CA PRO A 16 -13.36 -38.82 -26.45
C PRO A 16 -14.38 -38.62 -25.33
N GLY A 17 -15.13 -37.51 -25.36
CA GLY A 17 -16.16 -37.18 -24.36
C GLY A 17 -15.73 -36.29 -23.18
N VAL A 18 -14.45 -35.92 -23.09
CA VAL A 18 -13.96 -34.94 -22.10
C VAL A 18 -13.94 -33.53 -22.73
N PRO A 19 -14.65 -32.53 -22.19
CA PRO A 19 -14.54 -31.14 -22.66
C PRO A 19 -13.09 -30.64 -22.56
N TYR A 20 -12.58 -30.01 -23.63
CA TYR A 20 -11.18 -29.58 -23.80
C TYR A 20 -10.64 -28.61 -22.73
N GLU A 21 -11.48 -28.15 -21.80
CA GLU A 21 -11.10 -27.22 -20.73
C GLU A 21 -10.09 -27.78 -19.70
N LYS A 22 -9.67 -29.06 -19.80
CA LYS A 22 -8.76 -29.70 -18.84
C LYS A 22 -7.70 -30.61 -19.48
N ALA A 23 -6.82 -30.08 -20.32
CA ALA A 23 -5.50 -30.70 -20.50
C ALA A 23 -4.56 -30.17 -19.41
N ILE A 24 -4.63 -30.72 -18.20
CA ILE A 24 -3.74 -30.33 -17.09
C ILE A 24 -2.49 -31.21 -17.13
N LEU A 25 -1.37 -30.64 -17.56
CA LEU A 25 -0.06 -31.26 -17.32
C LEU A 25 0.23 -31.17 -15.82
N LYS A 26 0.11 -32.28 -15.10
CA LYS A 26 0.45 -32.37 -13.67
C LYS A 26 1.97 -32.18 -13.47
N PRO A 27 2.41 -31.49 -12.40
CA PRO A 27 3.81 -31.14 -12.15
C PRO A 27 4.81 -32.29 -12.23
N TRP A 28 4.42 -33.49 -11.78
CA TRP A 28 5.28 -34.69 -11.77
C TRP A 28 5.53 -35.29 -13.16
N MET A 29 4.79 -34.86 -14.18
CA MET A 29 5.04 -35.27 -15.57
C MET A 29 6.18 -34.49 -16.23
N LEU A 30 6.75 -33.48 -15.58
CA LEU A 30 7.79 -32.60 -16.12
C LEU A 30 9.14 -32.69 -15.37
N ASP A 31 9.36 -33.78 -14.63
CA ASP A 31 10.52 -33.87 -13.73
C ASP A 31 11.85 -34.03 -14.48
N ALA A 32 12.89 -33.34 -13.98
CA ALA A 32 14.26 -33.48 -14.48
C ALA A 32 15.09 -34.16 -13.39
N PRO A 33 15.98 -35.13 -13.72
CA PRO A 33 16.89 -35.69 -12.73
C PRO A 33 17.70 -34.59 -12.02
N HIS A 34 17.88 -34.72 -10.70
CA HIS A 34 18.55 -33.74 -9.85
C HIS A 34 19.86 -33.22 -10.48
N GLY A 35 20.02 -31.91 -10.59
CA GLY A 35 21.21 -31.27 -11.16
C GLY A 35 21.33 -31.30 -12.69
N LYS A 36 20.30 -31.73 -13.44
CA LYS A 36 20.27 -31.72 -14.91
C LYS A 36 19.27 -30.70 -15.48
N LYS A 37 19.60 -30.11 -16.62
CA LYS A 37 18.69 -29.32 -17.45
C LYS A 37 17.95 -30.25 -18.41
N ALA A 38 16.63 -30.13 -18.52
CA ALA A 38 15.82 -30.82 -19.51
C ALA A 38 15.14 -29.82 -20.44
N VAL A 39 15.11 -30.10 -21.75
CA VAL A 39 14.35 -29.31 -22.73
C VAL A 39 13.15 -30.12 -23.20
N TRP A 40 11.97 -29.59 -22.95
CA TRP A 40 10.69 -30.17 -23.32
C TRP A 40 10.20 -29.57 -24.63
N ARG A 41 9.73 -30.42 -25.55
CA ARG A 41 9.04 -30.01 -26.77
C ARG A 41 7.58 -30.40 -26.71
N LEU A 42 6.70 -29.43 -26.50
CA LEU A 42 5.26 -29.63 -26.50
C LEU A 42 4.68 -29.23 -27.85
N ARG A 43 3.87 -30.08 -28.48
CA ARG A 43 3.15 -29.77 -29.73
C ARG A 43 1.66 -29.87 -29.47
N PHE A 44 0.92 -28.84 -29.87
CA PHE A 44 -0.53 -28.77 -29.75
C PHE A 44 -1.14 -28.63 -31.15
N SER A 45 -2.25 -29.30 -31.39
CA SER A 45 -3.06 -29.14 -32.61
C SER A 45 -4.31 -28.34 -32.28
N VAL A 46 -4.62 -27.35 -33.11
CA VAL A 46 -5.83 -26.54 -32.97
C VAL A 46 -6.99 -27.26 -33.69
N PRO A 47 -8.08 -27.57 -32.99
CA PRO A 47 -9.25 -28.19 -33.61
C PRO A 47 -9.81 -27.32 -34.75
N PRO A 48 -10.18 -27.89 -35.91
CA PRO A 48 -10.70 -27.14 -37.06
C PRO A 48 -11.78 -26.11 -36.70
N GLU A 49 -12.71 -26.50 -35.81
CA GLU A 49 -13.82 -25.69 -35.33
C GLU A 49 -13.41 -24.50 -34.47
N GLN A 50 -12.17 -24.42 -33.98
CA GLN A 50 -11.67 -23.27 -33.21
C GLN A 50 -10.73 -22.37 -34.02
N ARG A 51 -10.34 -22.78 -35.24
CA ARG A 51 -9.37 -22.04 -36.07
C ARG A 51 -9.88 -20.67 -36.51
N HIS A 52 -11.18 -20.42 -36.49
CA HIS A 52 -11.72 -19.14 -36.94
C HIS A 52 -11.68 -18.04 -35.85
N GLN A 53 -11.34 -18.39 -34.60
CA GLN A 53 -11.31 -17.45 -33.47
C GLN A 53 -9.88 -17.17 -33.01
N PRO A 54 -9.60 -15.99 -32.46
CA PRO A 54 -8.33 -15.76 -31.75
C PRO A 54 -8.26 -16.71 -30.55
N LEU A 55 -7.15 -17.41 -30.41
CA LEU A 55 -6.88 -18.29 -29.28
C LEU A 55 -5.85 -17.65 -28.36
N VAL A 56 -5.95 -17.94 -27.06
CA VAL A 56 -4.97 -17.58 -26.05
C VAL A 56 -4.36 -18.86 -25.49
N LEU A 57 -3.04 -18.91 -25.55
CA LEU A 57 -2.24 -19.84 -24.77
C LEU A 57 -1.80 -19.17 -23.47
N GLU A 58 -2.22 -19.74 -22.35
CA GLU A 58 -1.83 -19.38 -20.98
C GLU A 58 -0.75 -20.35 -20.51
N VAL A 59 0.33 -19.82 -19.95
CA VAL A 59 1.38 -20.62 -19.32
C VAL A 59 1.76 -19.99 -17.99
N ASP A 60 1.61 -20.74 -16.91
CA ASP A 60 2.20 -20.37 -15.62
C ASP A 60 3.74 -20.46 -15.73
N GLU A 61 4.47 -19.51 -15.16
CA GLU A 61 5.94 -19.50 -15.14
C GLU A 61 6.60 -19.39 -16.54
N TYR A 62 6.14 -18.47 -17.41
CA TYR A 62 6.61 -18.34 -18.81
C TYR A 62 8.15 -18.24 -19.00
N ARG A 63 8.92 -17.88 -17.96
CA ARG A 63 10.38 -17.77 -18.01
C ARG A 63 11.07 -19.10 -18.32
N VAL A 64 10.40 -20.22 -18.09
CA VAL A 64 10.88 -21.55 -18.45
C VAL A 64 10.73 -21.84 -19.95
N ILE A 65 9.99 -21.02 -20.69
CA ILE A 65 9.86 -21.16 -22.15
C ILE A 65 11.09 -20.54 -22.82
N LEU A 66 11.89 -21.38 -23.47
CA LEU A 66 13.04 -20.94 -24.27
C LEU A 66 12.59 -20.29 -25.58
N GLN A 67 11.65 -20.94 -26.25
CA GLN A 67 11.22 -20.56 -27.59
C GLN A 67 9.83 -21.11 -27.87
N ALA A 68 9.02 -20.33 -28.58
CA ALA A 68 7.74 -20.77 -29.11
C ALA A 68 7.73 -20.69 -30.64
N TYR A 69 6.97 -21.58 -31.26
CA TYR A 69 6.73 -21.60 -32.70
C TYR A 69 5.25 -21.79 -33.02
N LEU A 70 4.74 -21.00 -33.93
CA LEU A 70 3.40 -21.13 -34.49
C LEU A 70 3.50 -21.50 -35.97
N ASP A 71 2.90 -22.63 -36.35
CA ASP A 71 2.96 -23.19 -37.71
C ASP A 71 4.40 -23.17 -38.29
N GLY A 72 5.39 -23.50 -37.42
CA GLY A 72 6.81 -23.56 -37.77
C GLY A 72 7.57 -22.23 -37.73
N ARG A 73 6.90 -21.09 -37.47
CA ARG A 73 7.54 -19.77 -37.37
C ARG A 73 7.77 -19.38 -35.92
N PRO A 74 8.95 -18.84 -35.55
CA PRO A 74 9.21 -18.42 -34.18
C PRO A 74 8.25 -17.30 -33.79
N VAL A 75 7.69 -17.40 -32.59
CA VAL A 75 6.86 -16.36 -31.99
C VAL A 75 7.38 -16.03 -30.61
N GLN A 76 7.22 -14.76 -30.23
CA GLN A 76 7.52 -14.32 -28.88
C GLN A 76 6.23 -14.14 -28.12
N PHE A 77 6.22 -14.59 -26.86
CA PHE A 77 5.17 -14.20 -25.94
C PHE A 77 5.16 -12.68 -25.81
N ASP A 78 3.96 -12.10 -25.80
CA ASP A 78 3.84 -10.72 -25.35
C ASP A 78 4.32 -10.73 -23.90
N LYS A 79 5.46 -10.07 -23.64
CA LYS A 79 5.89 -9.81 -22.27
C LYS A 79 4.76 -9.00 -21.65
N THR A 80 3.93 -9.65 -20.85
CA THR A 80 2.98 -8.93 -20.02
C THR A 80 3.82 -7.97 -19.18
N TYR A 81 3.35 -6.72 -19.06
CA TYR A 81 4.10 -5.62 -18.44
C TYR A 81 4.44 -5.88 -16.95
N TRP A 82 4.13 -7.06 -16.41
CA TRP A 82 4.45 -7.57 -15.08
C TRP A 82 5.97 -7.74 -14.93
N GLY A 83 6.69 -6.62 -14.89
CA GLY A 83 8.12 -6.60 -14.64
C GLY A 83 8.44 -7.22 -13.28
N ARG A 84 9.30 -8.24 -13.31
CA ARG A 84 10.18 -8.78 -12.26
C ARG A 84 9.61 -9.10 -10.86
N ALA A 85 8.38 -8.74 -10.49
CA ALA A 85 7.88 -8.84 -9.10
C ALA A 85 7.66 -10.28 -8.61
N TRP A 86 7.45 -11.22 -9.53
CA TRP A 86 7.40 -12.65 -9.26
C TRP A 86 8.18 -13.39 -10.35
N GLU A 87 8.81 -14.51 -9.97
CA GLU A 87 9.54 -15.35 -10.92
C GLU A 87 8.63 -16.14 -11.87
N GLY A 88 7.31 -16.10 -11.63
CA GLY A 88 6.30 -16.84 -12.39
C GLY A 88 5.17 -16.10 -13.02
N GLY A 89 5.45 -15.23 -13.99
CA GLY A 89 4.38 -14.57 -14.74
C GLY A 89 3.53 -15.57 -15.54
N GLU A 90 2.23 -15.29 -15.67
CA GLU A 90 1.38 -15.87 -16.71
C GLU A 90 1.81 -15.28 -18.07
N GLY A 91 2.23 -16.17 -18.98
CA GLY A 91 2.49 -15.83 -20.38
C GLY A 91 1.24 -15.98 -21.22
N TYR A 92 0.90 -14.96 -22.00
CA TYR A 92 -0.21 -14.99 -22.94
C TYR A 92 0.34 -14.91 -24.36
N LEU A 93 -0.03 -15.88 -25.20
CA LEU A 93 0.23 -15.80 -26.63
C LEU A 93 -1.09 -15.89 -27.38
N MET A 94 -1.41 -14.84 -28.13
CA MET A 94 -2.56 -14.85 -29.03
C MET A 94 -2.18 -15.52 -30.34
N LEU A 95 -3.02 -16.45 -30.81
CA LEU A 95 -2.82 -17.14 -32.09
C LEU A 95 -3.72 -16.50 -33.17
N PRO A 96 -3.22 -16.33 -34.41
CA PRO A 96 -4.01 -15.87 -35.55
C PRO A 96 -5.10 -16.87 -35.92
N PRO A 97 -6.23 -16.38 -36.45
CA PRO A 97 -7.19 -17.25 -37.12
C PRO A 97 -6.50 -18.08 -38.22
N GLY A 98 -6.89 -19.33 -38.37
CA GLY A 98 -6.30 -20.30 -39.30
C GLY A 98 -5.15 -21.12 -38.70
N SER A 99 -4.66 -20.78 -37.50
CA SER A 99 -3.57 -21.52 -36.84
C SER A 99 -3.89 -23.01 -36.74
N THR A 100 -2.95 -23.87 -37.16
CA THR A 100 -3.19 -25.33 -37.15
C THR A 100 -2.40 -26.05 -36.07
N ARG A 101 -1.16 -25.61 -35.83
CA ARG A 101 -0.23 -26.26 -34.91
C ARG A 101 0.61 -25.22 -34.18
N PHE A 102 0.84 -25.49 -32.90
CA PHE A 102 1.71 -24.67 -32.07
C PHE A 102 2.71 -25.54 -31.33
N THR A 103 3.96 -25.08 -31.19
CA THR A 103 5.06 -25.80 -30.56
C THR A 103 5.75 -24.93 -29.51
N LEU A 104 5.92 -25.45 -28.30
CA LEU A 104 6.72 -24.84 -27.23
C LEU A 104 8.00 -25.64 -26.99
N PHE A 105 9.10 -24.92 -26.83
CA PHE A 105 10.35 -25.43 -26.27
C PHE A 105 10.54 -24.82 -24.88
N MET A 106 10.56 -25.66 -23.85
CA MET A 106 10.69 -25.23 -22.45
C MET A 106 11.95 -25.81 -21.84
N GLN A 107 12.75 -25.00 -21.15
CA GLN A 107 13.86 -25.47 -20.33
C GLN A 107 13.41 -25.56 -18.88
N VAL A 108 13.45 -26.77 -18.34
CA VAL A 108 13.22 -27.04 -16.93
C VAL A 108 14.59 -27.33 -16.30
N GLN A 109 14.93 -26.60 -15.24
CA GLN A 109 16.16 -26.78 -14.47
C GLN A 109 15.77 -26.89 -12.99
N ASP A 110 16.25 -27.94 -12.30
CA ASP A 110 16.08 -28.20 -10.86
C ASP A 110 14.74 -27.75 -10.23
N LEU A 111 13.76 -28.65 -10.25
CA LEU A 111 12.44 -28.45 -9.62
C LEU A 111 12.45 -28.55 -8.09
N THR A 112 13.61 -28.72 -7.46
CA THR A 112 13.73 -28.84 -5.99
C THR A 112 13.50 -27.52 -5.25
N HIS A 113 13.61 -26.37 -5.92
CA HIS A 113 13.36 -25.04 -5.34
C HIS A 113 12.03 -24.41 -5.75
N LEU A 114 11.41 -24.94 -6.80
CA LEU A 114 10.06 -24.56 -7.20
C LEU A 114 9.10 -25.43 -6.37
N TYR A 115 8.23 -24.82 -5.56
CA TYR A 115 7.14 -25.51 -4.87
C TYR A 115 6.57 -26.61 -5.78
N ARG A 116 6.27 -27.81 -5.27
CA ARG A 116 5.68 -28.94 -6.04
C ARG A 116 4.41 -28.57 -6.86
N ASN A 117 3.89 -27.36 -6.67
CA ASN A 117 2.73 -26.76 -7.34
C ASN A 117 3.08 -25.55 -8.25
N SER A 118 4.37 -25.30 -8.56
CA SER A 118 4.78 -24.08 -9.32
C SER A 118 4.48 -24.19 -10.81
N PHE A 119 4.37 -25.42 -11.34
CA PHE A 119 3.79 -25.65 -12.66
C PHE A 119 2.29 -25.89 -12.50
N GLY A 120 1.52 -24.81 -12.54
CA GLY A 120 0.08 -24.90 -12.39
C GLY A 120 -0.60 -25.37 -13.68
N HIS A 121 -0.47 -24.60 -14.76
CA HIS A 121 -1.36 -24.72 -15.92
C HIS A 121 -0.69 -24.29 -17.24
N ILE A 122 -0.80 -25.14 -18.27
CA ILE A 122 -0.70 -24.74 -19.68
C ILE A 122 -2.09 -24.91 -20.28
N ARG A 123 -2.72 -23.83 -20.71
CA ARG A 123 -4.10 -23.84 -21.22
C ARG A 123 -4.18 -23.16 -22.57
N LEU A 124 -4.76 -23.84 -23.55
CA LEU A 124 -5.17 -23.23 -24.81
C LEU A 124 -6.69 -23.07 -24.79
N ARG A 125 -7.17 -21.85 -25.05
CA ARG A 125 -8.62 -21.57 -25.11
C ARG A 125 -8.92 -20.42 -26.07
N THR A 126 -10.19 -20.22 -26.38
CA THR A 126 -10.66 -19.00 -27.05
C THR A 126 -10.26 -17.77 -26.25
N ALA A 127 -9.77 -16.75 -26.95
CA ALA A 127 -9.46 -15.45 -26.39
C ALA A 127 -10.76 -14.69 -26.10
N TYR A 128 -10.90 -14.17 -24.90
CA TYR A 128 -12.00 -13.26 -24.56
C TYR A 128 -11.66 -11.85 -25.03
N PHE A 129 -12.67 -11.05 -25.37
CA PHE A 129 -12.48 -9.64 -25.75
C PHE A 129 -11.63 -8.87 -24.73
N LYS A 130 -11.75 -9.22 -23.43
CA LYS A 130 -10.96 -8.59 -22.36
C LYS A 130 -9.45 -8.62 -22.55
N GLU A 131 -8.96 -9.56 -23.35
CA GLU A 131 -7.55 -9.89 -23.55
C GLU A 131 -6.98 -9.36 -24.87
N PHE A 132 -7.84 -8.79 -25.72
CA PHE A 132 -7.49 -8.34 -27.06
C PHE A 132 -6.50 -7.18 -27.06
N PHE A 133 -6.37 -6.47 -25.94
CA PHE A 133 -5.64 -5.22 -25.86
C PHE A 133 -4.56 -5.25 -24.78
N SER A 134 -3.61 -4.33 -24.91
CA SER A 134 -2.81 -3.86 -23.79
C SER A 134 -2.65 -2.36 -23.85
N LEU A 135 -2.56 -1.74 -22.67
CA LEU A 135 -2.45 -0.30 -22.51
C LEU A 135 -1.22 0.03 -21.67
N SER A 136 -0.39 0.97 -22.13
CA SER A 136 0.77 1.44 -21.38
C SER A 136 0.37 2.35 -20.21
N LYS A 137 1.22 2.48 -19.19
CA LYS A 137 1.09 3.55 -18.19
C LYS A 137 1.05 4.91 -18.90
N PRO A 138 0.12 5.81 -18.55
CA PRO A 138 0.10 7.18 -19.04
C PRO A 138 1.43 7.89 -18.77
N LYS A 139 2.02 8.55 -19.77
CA LYS A 139 3.25 9.33 -19.64
C LYS A 139 3.16 10.59 -20.49
N GLY A 140 3.33 11.76 -19.87
CA GLY A 140 3.27 13.04 -20.58
C GLY A 140 1.93 13.29 -21.29
N GLY A 141 0.82 12.84 -20.69
CA GLY A 141 -0.52 12.94 -21.30
C GLY A 141 -0.76 11.97 -22.46
N MET A 142 0.10 10.97 -22.67
CA MET A 142 -0.03 9.98 -23.74
C MET A 142 -0.21 8.57 -23.15
N VAL A 143 -0.99 7.74 -23.85
CA VAL A 143 -1.07 6.29 -23.63
C VAL A 143 -0.78 5.56 -24.95
N GLU A 144 -0.14 4.40 -24.88
CA GLU A 144 0.05 3.51 -26.02
C GLU A 144 -0.91 2.32 -25.87
N LEU A 145 -1.79 2.16 -26.86
CA LEU A 145 -2.72 1.06 -26.96
C LEU A 145 -2.24 0.09 -28.04
N LYS A 146 -2.14 -1.20 -27.70
CA LYS A 146 -1.80 -2.28 -28.64
C LYS A 146 -3.02 -3.16 -28.88
N ASN A 147 -3.41 -3.32 -30.13
CA ASN A 147 -4.25 -4.45 -30.56
C ASN A 147 -3.37 -5.70 -30.59
N ARG A 148 -3.64 -6.69 -29.76
CA ARG A 148 -2.90 -7.96 -29.73
C ARG A 148 -3.47 -8.99 -30.70
N THR A 149 -4.59 -8.69 -31.35
CA THR A 149 -5.26 -9.62 -32.27
C THR A 149 -4.72 -9.47 -33.69
N PHE A 150 -5.05 -10.46 -34.52
CA PHE A 150 -4.73 -10.47 -35.95
C PHE A 150 -5.88 -9.95 -36.82
N LEU A 151 -6.89 -9.35 -36.18
CA LEU A 151 -8.04 -8.75 -36.84
C LEU A 151 -8.07 -7.25 -36.51
N PRO A 152 -8.58 -6.39 -37.41
CA PRO A 152 -8.80 -4.99 -37.08
C PRO A 152 -9.82 -4.87 -35.94
N GLN A 153 -9.65 -3.88 -35.07
CA GLN A 153 -10.55 -3.62 -33.94
C GLN A 153 -11.06 -2.18 -34.03
N GLN A 154 -12.38 -2.03 -33.89
CA GLN A 154 -13.00 -0.74 -33.60
C GLN A 154 -13.50 -0.78 -32.17
N VAL A 155 -12.98 0.13 -31.36
CA VAL A 155 -13.27 0.19 -29.92
C VAL A 155 -13.37 1.64 -29.47
N THR A 156 -14.02 1.86 -28.34
CA THR A 156 -14.01 3.15 -27.64
C THR A 156 -13.15 3.01 -26.40
N LEU A 157 -12.10 3.82 -26.28
CA LEU A 157 -11.37 3.98 -25.02
C LEU A 157 -12.19 4.89 -24.11
N ARG A 158 -12.77 4.32 -23.06
CA ARG A 158 -13.40 5.04 -21.96
C ARG A 158 -12.36 5.26 -20.87
N PHE A 159 -12.35 6.46 -20.28
CA PHE A 159 -11.50 6.73 -19.14
C PHE A 159 -12.16 7.71 -18.17
N TRP A 160 -11.79 7.59 -16.89
CA TRP A 160 -12.22 8.45 -15.80
C TRP A 160 -11.15 8.46 -14.72
N GLN A 161 -11.26 9.42 -13.81
CA GLN A 161 -10.44 9.49 -12.61
C GLN A 161 -11.32 9.19 -11.40
N GLU A 162 -10.80 8.54 -10.38
CA GLU A 162 -11.49 8.41 -9.10
C GLU A 162 -10.71 9.18 -8.04
N ASP A 163 -11.45 9.81 -7.12
CA ASP A 163 -10.87 10.24 -5.85
C ASP A 163 -10.52 9.02 -4.99
N TYR A 164 -9.70 9.24 -3.97
CA TYR A 164 -9.59 8.27 -2.89
C TYR A 164 -10.97 8.25 -2.25
N PHE A 165 -11.74 7.18 -2.09
CA PHE A 165 -13.20 7.15 -1.77
C PHE A 165 -14.02 6.68 -2.99
N GLY A 166 -13.41 6.63 -4.18
CA GLY A 166 -13.97 5.97 -5.35
C GLY A 166 -15.07 6.76 -6.05
N VAL A 167 -15.14 8.07 -5.84
CA VAL A 167 -16.05 8.96 -6.56
C VAL A 167 -15.47 9.19 -7.96
N PRO A 168 -16.13 8.74 -9.04
CA PRO A 168 -15.63 8.93 -10.39
C PRO A 168 -15.82 10.38 -10.85
N SER A 169 -14.84 10.89 -11.60
CA SER A 169 -14.95 12.11 -12.37
C SER A 169 -15.92 11.91 -13.55
N ASN A 170 -16.22 13.00 -14.24
CA ASN A 170 -16.86 12.91 -15.55
C ASN A 170 -16.03 12.00 -16.46
N GLN A 171 -16.72 11.07 -17.10
CA GLN A 171 -16.10 10.11 -17.99
C GLN A 171 -15.87 10.74 -19.36
N THR A 172 -14.77 10.39 -20.00
CA THR A 172 -14.46 10.79 -21.37
C THR A 172 -14.25 9.55 -22.24
N THR A 173 -14.50 9.70 -23.53
CA THR A 173 -14.41 8.62 -24.51
C THR A 173 -13.61 9.04 -25.73
N ILE A 174 -12.79 8.15 -26.26
CA ILE A 174 -12.02 8.35 -27.49
C ILE A 174 -12.32 7.15 -28.41
N PRO A 175 -12.94 7.34 -29.58
CA PRO A 175 -13.09 6.27 -30.55
C PRO A 175 -11.72 5.90 -31.15
N VAL A 176 -11.44 4.61 -31.28
CA VAL A 176 -10.16 4.10 -31.74
C VAL A 176 -10.35 2.95 -32.72
N THR A 177 -9.87 3.16 -33.95
CA THR A 177 -9.62 2.07 -34.91
C THR A 177 -8.16 1.64 -34.83
N LEU A 178 -7.94 0.33 -34.75
CA LEU A 178 -6.64 -0.32 -34.71
C LEU A 178 -6.55 -1.40 -35.78
N ALA A 179 -5.50 -1.36 -36.59
CA ALA A 179 -5.13 -2.46 -37.48
C ALA A 179 -4.64 -3.68 -36.67
N PRO A 180 -4.57 -4.89 -37.26
CA PRO A 180 -3.97 -6.07 -36.64
C PRO A 180 -2.58 -5.77 -36.06
N GLN A 181 -2.32 -6.23 -34.84
CA GLN A 181 -1.03 -6.03 -34.13
C GLN A 181 -0.57 -4.56 -33.94
N GLN A 182 -1.40 -3.57 -34.28
CA GLN A 182 -1.00 -2.16 -34.27
C GLN A 182 -0.80 -1.66 -32.85
N LYS A 183 0.30 -0.92 -32.65
CA LYS A 183 0.50 -0.01 -31.52
C LYS A 183 0.12 1.39 -31.93
N LYS A 184 -0.80 2.02 -31.22
CA LYS A 184 -1.28 3.38 -31.48
C LYS A 184 -1.11 4.22 -30.23
N LYS A 185 -0.42 5.35 -30.37
CA LYS A 185 -0.31 6.36 -29.31
C LYS A 185 -1.53 7.27 -29.36
N LEU A 186 -2.16 7.47 -28.20
CA LEU A 186 -3.33 8.31 -28.03
C LEU A 186 -3.00 9.43 -27.07
N LYS A 187 -3.36 10.66 -27.45
CA LYS A 187 -3.25 11.84 -26.59
C LYS A 187 -4.48 11.91 -25.70
N LEU A 188 -4.26 11.96 -24.40
CA LEU A 188 -5.31 12.21 -23.41
C LEU A 188 -5.63 13.72 -23.39
N PRO A 189 -6.87 14.11 -23.07
CA PRO A 189 -7.24 15.51 -22.92
C PRO A 189 -6.33 16.28 -21.96
N SER A 190 -5.97 17.50 -22.35
CA SER A 190 -5.00 18.35 -21.62
C SER A 190 -5.47 18.81 -20.23
N HIS A 191 -6.78 18.80 -19.97
CA HIS A 191 -7.34 19.14 -18.66
C HIS A 191 -7.13 18.03 -17.61
N LEU A 192 -6.65 16.86 -18.02
CA LEU A 192 -6.40 15.75 -17.09
C LEU A 192 -5.03 15.90 -16.45
N ASP A 193 -5.05 16.20 -15.16
CA ASP A 193 -3.87 16.06 -14.32
C ASP A 193 -3.79 14.63 -13.78
N LEU A 194 -3.01 13.80 -14.45
CA LEU A 194 -2.81 12.38 -14.11
C LEU A 194 -2.16 12.18 -12.74
N ASN A 195 -1.58 13.24 -12.16
CA ASN A 195 -0.92 13.20 -10.85
C ASN A 195 -1.83 13.66 -9.70
N LYS A 196 -2.99 14.26 -9.99
CA LYS A 196 -3.93 14.76 -8.97
C LYS A 196 -5.05 13.79 -8.61
N ALA A 197 -5.37 12.85 -9.50
CA ALA A 197 -6.34 11.81 -9.21
C ALA A 197 -5.74 10.74 -8.31
N TRP A 198 -6.55 10.10 -7.48
CA TRP A 198 -6.10 8.94 -6.71
C TRP A 198 -5.90 7.72 -7.60
N LYS A 199 -6.84 7.50 -8.53
CA LYS A 199 -6.79 6.38 -9.48
C LYS A 199 -7.22 6.85 -10.86
N ASN A 200 -6.39 6.60 -11.87
CA ASN A 200 -6.74 6.80 -13.28
C ASN A 200 -7.23 5.48 -13.86
N CYS A 201 -8.45 5.44 -14.39
CA CYS A 201 -9.10 4.23 -14.86
C CYS A 201 -9.33 4.29 -16.36
N PHE A 202 -9.04 3.18 -17.04
CA PHE A 202 -9.23 3.03 -18.48
C PHE A 202 -9.89 1.70 -18.78
N VAL A 203 -10.83 1.70 -19.73
CA VAL A 203 -11.43 0.47 -20.27
C VAL A 203 -11.70 0.68 -21.75
N LEU A 204 -11.47 -0.35 -22.56
CA LEU A 204 -11.88 -0.37 -23.95
C LEU A 204 -13.22 -1.07 -24.06
N GLN A 205 -14.11 -0.51 -24.87
CA GLN A 205 -15.44 -1.06 -25.07
C GLN A 205 -15.71 -1.27 -26.56
N ARG A 206 -16.37 -2.39 -26.87
CA ARG A 206 -16.99 -2.66 -28.16
C ARG A 206 -18.38 -3.21 -27.88
N ASP A 207 -19.41 -2.51 -28.32
CA ASP A 207 -20.80 -2.86 -28.04
C ASP A 207 -21.03 -3.09 -26.53
N SER A 208 -21.44 -4.29 -26.12
CA SER A 208 -21.62 -4.70 -24.72
C SER A 208 -20.35 -5.30 -24.07
N GLU A 209 -19.28 -5.52 -24.82
CA GLU A 209 -18.04 -6.13 -24.33
C GLU A 209 -17.03 -5.09 -23.83
N THR A 210 -16.32 -5.40 -22.76
CA THR A 210 -15.27 -4.52 -22.19
C THR A 210 -13.94 -5.22 -22.05
N SER A 211 -12.86 -4.45 -22.17
CA SER A 211 -11.52 -4.89 -21.82
C SER A 211 -11.41 -5.20 -20.32
N PHE A 212 -10.25 -5.69 -19.87
CA PHE A 212 -9.86 -5.43 -18.48
C PHE A 212 -9.90 -3.93 -18.17
N GLU A 213 -10.26 -3.58 -16.95
CA GLU A 213 -10.00 -2.22 -16.47
C GLU A 213 -8.50 -2.08 -16.18
N TYR A 214 -7.89 -1.04 -16.72
CA TYR A 214 -6.51 -0.67 -16.45
C TYR A 214 -6.52 0.46 -15.41
N TRP A 215 -5.93 0.19 -14.25
CA TRP A 215 -5.81 1.17 -13.18
C TRP A 215 -4.38 1.66 -13.07
N PHE A 216 -4.21 2.98 -13.05
CA PHE A 216 -2.93 3.62 -12.82
C PHE A 216 -3.03 4.57 -11.64
N TYR A 217 -2.34 4.19 -10.58
CA TYR A 217 -2.10 5.05 -9.42
C TYR A 217 -0.93 5.98 -9.74
N PRO A 218 -1.06 7.29 -9.48
CA PRO A 218 0.10 8.17 -9.49
C PRO A 218 1.06 7.78 -8.36
N ASP A 219 2.28 8.32 -8.39
CA ASP A 219 3.31 7.90 -7.43
C ASP A 219 2.86 8.21 -5.99
N ALA A 220 3.08 7.24 -5.08
CA ALA A 220 2.61 7.27 -3.69
C ALA A 220 3.06 8.51 -2.88
N GLU A 221 4.05 9.25 -3.38
CA GLU A 221 4.64 10.43 -2.75
C GLU A 221 3.63 11.60 -2.55
N TYR A 222 2.40 11.50 -3.07
CA TYR A 222 1.38 12.55 -3.03
C TYR A 222 0.17 12.26 -2.12
N PHE A 223 0.10 11.11 -1.45
CA PHE A 223 -1.19 10.64 -0.93
C PHE A 223 -1.20 10.32 0.56
N TRP A 224 -1.39 11.38 1.37
CA TRP A 224 -1.98 11.26 2.69
C TRP A 224 -3.45 11.70 2.63
N HIS A 225 -4.35 10.76 2.93
CA HIS A 225 -5.76 10.89 2.55
C HIS A 225 -6.53 12.00 3.27
N GLY A 226 -7.46 12.60 2.52
CA GLY A 226 -8.72 13.15 3.06
C GLY A 226 -8.60 14.41 3.92
N ARG A 227 -7.45 15.09 3.91
CA ARG A 227 -7.29 16.37 4.61
C ARG A 227 -7.37 17.49 3.58
N ASP A 228 -8.55 18.12 3.49
CA ASP A 228 -8.82 19.21 2.54
C ASP A 228 -7.90 20.45 2.74
N GLN A 229 -7.08 20.48 3.79
CA GLN A 229 -6.18 21.60 4.12
C GLN A 229 -4.77 21.15 4.55
N ALA A 230 -4.18 20.19 3.84
CA ALA A 230 -2.76 19.88 3.95
C ALA A 230 -1.95 20.56 2.82
N VAL A 231 -0.79 21.10 3.16
CA VAL A 231 0.21 21.60 2.22
C VAL A 231 1.46 20.77 2.41
N GLN A 232 1.74 19.89 1.45
CA GLN A 232 3.02 19.17 1.41
C GLN A 232 4.14 20.17 1.16
N LEU A 233 5.19 20.13 1.97
CA LEU A 233 6.33 21.02 1.80
C LEU A 233 7.09 20.65 0.52
N PRO A 234 7.61 21.62 -0.25
CA PRO A 234 8.40 21.31 -1.45
C PRO A 234 9.56 20.35 -1.17
N LYS A 235 9.81 19.40 -2.10
CA LYS A 235 10.97 18.49 -2.04
C LYS A 235 12.30 19.23 -2.06
N ASP A 236 12.35 20.33 -2.80
CA ASP A 236 13.52 21.18 -2.98
C ASP A 236 13.56 22.31 -1.93
N GLY A 237 14.72 22.95 -1.81
CA GLY A 237 14.92 24.08 -0.90
C GLY A 237 15.25 23.70 0.55
N TRP A 238 15.49 22.41 0.82
CA TRP A 238 15.98 21.95 2.11
C TRP A 238 17.51 22.05 2.20
N GLN A 239 17.98 22.34 3.39
CA GLN A 239 19.40 22.32 3.75
C GLN A 239 19.60 21.36 4.93
N VAL A 240 20.75 20.70 4.97
CA VAL A 240 21.16 19.86 6.10
C VAL A 240 22.52 20.26 6.62
N LEU A 241 22.73 20.05 7.91
CA LEU A 241 24.02 20.24 8.55
C LEU A 241 24.27 19.09 9.55
N PRO A 242 25.22 18.19 9.27
CA PRO A 242 25.70 17.20 10.22
C PRO A 242 26.18 17.84 11.52
N VAL A 243 25.85 17.23 12.67
CA VAL A 243 26.24 17.73 13.99
C VAL A 243 27.02 16.63 14.72
N ALA A 244 28.32 16.87 14.93
CA ALA A 244 29.18 15.92 15.63
C ALA A 244 28.62 15.53 17.01
N GLU A 245 28.90 14.30 17.42
CA GLU A 245 28.56 13.79 18.75
C GLU A 245 29.04 14.76 19.86
N GLY A 246 28.30 14.87 20.95
CA GLY A 246 28.58 15.81 22.05
C GLY A 246 28.26 17.28 21.76
N THR A 247 28.08 17.69 20.50
CA THR A 247 27.77 19.09 20.17
C THR A 247 26.28 19.37 20.37
N PRO A 248 25.83 20.27 21.27
CA PRO A 248 24.41 20.48 21.51
C PRO A 248 23.70 21.06 20.28
N PHE A 249 22.42 20.72 20.11
CA PHE A 249 21.56 21.45 19.18
C PHE A 249 21.23 22.80 19.82
N ALA A 250 21.89 23.86 19.33
CA ALA A 250 21.75 25.21 19.86
C ALA A 250 21.23 26.19 18.81
N PHE A 251 20.58 27.25 19.30
CA PHE A 251 20.28 28.46 18.53
C PHE A 251 21.19 29.61 19.01
N PRO A 252 21.59 30.55 18.13
CA PRO A 252 21.23 30.67 16.71
C PRO A 252 21.77 29.51 15.87
N LEU A 253 21.15 29.24 14.72
CA LEU A 253 21.62 28.20 13.81
C LEU A 253 23.07 28.48 13.38
N PRO A 254 23.89 27.43 13.13
CA PRO A 254 25.23 27.61 12.58
C PRO A 254 25.18 28.39 11.27
N LYS A 255 26.14 29.30 11.08
CA LYS A 255 26.18 30.17 9.88
C LYS A 255 26.64 29.43 8.62
N ASP A 256 27.53 28.46 8.79
CA ASP A 256 28.22 27.78 7.69
C ASP A 256 28.05 26.25 7.75
N GLY A 257 28.47 25.56 6.68
CA GLY A 257 28.48 24.11 6.60
C GLY A 257 27.19 23.45 6.08
N TRP A 258 26.15 24.23 5.80
CA TRP A 258 24.88 23.74 5.27
C TRP A 258 25.00 23.20 3.84
N GLN A 259 24.44 22.02 3.62
CA GLN A 259 24.40 21.36 2.32
C GLN A 259 22.97 21.33 1.79
N LYS A 260 22.77 21.72 0.52
CA LYS A 260 21.45 21.63 -0.12
C LYS A 260 21.09 20.16 -0.39
N VAL A 261 19.87 19.78 -0.04
CA VAL A 261 19.34 18.43 -0.29
C VAL A 261 17.92 18.50 -0.84
N LYS A 262 17.47 17.39 -1.40
CA LYS A 262 16.07 17.15 -1.74
C LYS A 262 15.50 16.11 -0.78
N LEU A 263 14.27 16.31 -0.31
CA LEU A 263 13.54 15.27 0.40
C LEU A 263 12.83 14.32 -0.59
N PRO A 264 12.65 13.04 -0.24
CA PRO A 264 13.09 12.39 1.01
C PRO A 264 14.61 12.23 1.11
N TYR A 265 15.14 12.32 2.32
CA TYR A 265 16.58 12.25 2.59
C TYR A 265 16.86 11.42 3.84
N LEU A 266 17.64 10.35 3.65
CA LEU A 266 18.23 9.57 4.73
C LEU A 266 19.74 9.76 4.72
N VAL A 267 20.34 9.76 5.90
CA VAL A 267 21.80 9.82 6.05
C VAL A 267 22.43 8.64 5.29
N LYS A 268 23.35 8.93 4.38
CA LYS A 268 24.11 7.92 3.62
C LYS A 268 25.09 7.22 4.55
N ILE A 269 25.41 5.96 4.30
CA ILE A 269 26.52 5.27 4.98
C ILE A 269 27.79 5.58 4.17
N SER A 270 28.76 6.29 4.75
CA SER A 270 30.08 6.69 4.20
C SER A 270 30.17 8.06 3.47
N PRO A 271 31.31 8.80 3.60
CA PRO A 271 32.48 8.57 4.47
C PRO A 271 32.47 9.39 5.77
N ARG A 272 31.50 10.30 5.98
CA ARG A 272 31.30 11.00 7.25
C ARG A 272 29.82 10.93 7.61
N THR A 273 29.50 10.12 8.60
CA THR A 273 28.14 9.84 9.05
C THR A 273 28.02 10.28 10.47
N THR A 274 26.96 11.01 10.80
CA THR A 274 26.69 11.45 12.16
C THR A 274 25.34 10.93 12.61
N HIS A 275 25.20 10.71 13.91
CA HIS A 275 23.92 10.37 14.52
C HIS A 275 22.92 11.53 14.56
N ARG A 276 23.40 12.76 14.33
CA ARG A 276 22.64 13.99 14.61
C ARG A 276 22.76 14.98 13.47
N MET A 277 21.63 15.52 13.02
CA MET A 277 21.62 16.39 11.85
C MET A 277 20.54 17.47 11.97
N TRP A 278 20.91 18.69 11.63
CA TRP A 278 19.93 19.73 11.35
C TRP A 278 19.34 19.55 9.96
N PHE A 279 18.04 19.76 9.83
CA PHE A 279 17.36 20.07 8.58
C PHE A 279 16.79 21.48 8.71
N TYR A 280 16.91 22.28 7.67
CA TYR A 280 16.41 23.65 7.64
C TYR A 280 15.70 23.94 6.33
N ARG A 281 14.65 24.74 6.42
CA ARG A 281 14.07 25.46 5.29
C ARG A 281 13.24 26.63 5.77
N LYS A 282 12.87 27.50 4.83
CA LYS A 282 11.77 28.43 5.03
C LYS A 282 10.42 27.79 4.64
N ILE A 283 9.38 28.16 5.37
CA ILE A 283 8.00 27.75 5.12
C ILE A 283 7.10 28.99 5.04
N LYS A 284 6.11 28.98 4.15
CA LYS A 284 5.10 30.03 4.04
C LYS A 284 3.76 29.49 4.52
N ILE A 285 3.14 30.16 5.48
CA ILE A 285 1.80 29.81 5.95
C ILE A 285 0.76 30.51 5.05
N PRO A 286 -0.20 29.80 4.45
CA PRO A 286 -1.26 30.42 3.67
C PRO A 286 -2.05 31.46 4.48
N ALA A 287 -2.36 32.62 3.89
CA ALA A 287 -3.16 33.65 4.56
C ALA A 287 -4.59 33.17 4.89
N THR A 288 -5.13 32.26 4.08
CA THR A 288 -6.45 31.60 4.28
C THR A 288 -6.51 30.72 5.52
N TRP A 289 -5.37 30.48 6.20
CA TRP A 289 -5.30 29.69 7.43
C TRP A 289 -5.41 30.54 8.70
N SER A 290 -5.81 31.80 8.58
CA SER A 290 -6.10 32.63 9.75
C SER A 290 -7.11 31.93 10.68
N HIS A 291 -6.86 31.99 11.98
CA HIS A 291 -7.66 31.36 13.05
C HIS A 291 -7.79 29.82 12.98
N ARG A 292 -7.00 29.13 12.15
CA ARG A 292 -6.95 27.67 12.10
C ARG A 292 -6.05 27.09 13.19
N HIS A 293 -6.24 25.80 13.48
CA HIS A 293 -5.26 24.97 14.17
C HIS A 293 -4.21 24.50 13.15
N ILE A 294 -2.97 24.98 13.29
CA ILE A 294 -1.88 24.72 12.34
C ILE A 294 -0.91 23.72 12.97
N ARG A 295 -0.63 22.63 12.26
CA ARG A 295 0.24 21.55 12.72
C ARG A 295 1.31 21.24 11.69
N LEU A 296 2.50 20.87 12.17
CA LEU A 296 3.48 20.13 11.38
C LEU A 296 3.14 18.65 11.47
N PHE A 297 2.97 18.00 10.32
CA PHE A 297 2.84 16.56 10.21
C PHE A 297 4.13 15.98 9.64
N LEU A 298 4.70 15.01 10.34
CA LEU A 298 5.85 14.22 9.90
C LEU A 298 5.33 12.82 9.57
N PRO A 299 5.14 12.46 8.29
CA PRO A 299 4.60 11.16 7.92
C PRO A 299 5.44 9.97 8.38
N GLU A 300 6.75 10.16 8.39
CA GLU A 300 7.71 9.23 8.96
C GLU A 300 8.96 10.03 9.33
N LEU A 301 9.57 9.66 10.46
CA LEU A 301 10.78 10.30 10.97
C LEU A 301 11.70 9.22 11.54
N ARG A 302 12.99 9.27 11.17
CA ARG A 302 14.01 8.40 11.73
C ARG A 302 14.98 9.23 12.56
N PHE A 303 14.84 9.34 13.89
CA PHE A 303 13.83 8.73 14.76
C PHE A 303 13.16 9.74 15.71
N LYS A 304 13.91 10.76 16.11
CA LYS A 304 13.44 11.88 16.94
C LYS A 304 13.79 13.21 16.27
N ALA A 305 12.92 14.20 16.36
CA ALA A 305 13.15 15.56 15.89
C ALA A 305 12.76 16.56 16.97
N ASP A 306 13.70 17.39 17.38
CA ASP A 306 13.40 18.64 18.07
C ASP A 306 13.08 19.71 17.02
N VAL A 307 11.90 20.33 17.12
CA VAL A 307 11.36 21.24 16.10
C VAL A 307 11.45 22.67 16.59
N PHE A 308 11.93 23.55 15.72
CA PHE A 308 12.10 24.97 15.99
C PHE A 308 11.43 25.81 14.90
N ILE A 309 10.80 26.90 15.34
CA ILE A 309 10.24 27.95 14.49
C ILE A 309 10.85 29.28 14.90
N ASP A 310 11.45 30.00 13.94
CA ASP A 310 12.06 31.32 14.13
C ASP A 310 12.97 31.40 15.37
N GLY A 311 13.81 30.39 15.57
CA GLY A 311 14.73 30.35 16.70
C GLY A 311 14.20 29.70 17.97
N LYS A 312 12.88 29.50 18.11
CA LYS A 312 12.26 28.98 19.33
C LYS A 312 11.93 27.49 19.19
N LYS A 313 12.36 26.68 20.17
CA LYS A 313 11.95 25.28 20.25
C LYS A 313 10.43 25.20 20.50
N VAL A 314 9.71 24.59 19.57
CA VAL A 314 8.26 24.40 19.63
C VAL A 314 7.91 23.11 20.36
N GLY A 315 8.70 22.06 20.14
CA GLY A 315 8.52 20.77 20.80
C GLY A 315 9.36 19.66 20.18
N THR A 316 8.98 18.43 20.46
CA THR A 316 9.70 17.23 20.05
C THR A 316 8.73 16.22 19.46
N VAL A 317 9.10 15.60 18.34
CA VAL A 317 8.42 14.43 17.78
C VAL A 317 9.34 13.22 17.91
N ALA A 318 8.90 12.19 18.65
CA ALA A 318 9.67 10.98 18.94
C ALA A 318 8.79 9.74 18.76
N ASN A 319 8.39 9.48 17.51
CA ASN A 319 7.50 8.36 17.15
C ASN A 319 8.25 7.22 16.44
N TRP A 320 9.58 7.23 16.48
CA TRP A 320 10.45 6.08 16.19
C TRP A 320 10.30 5.41 14.80
N GLN A 321 9.87 6.15 13.77
CA GLN A 321 9.47 5.71 12.39
C GLN A 321 7.95 5.72 12.12
N LEU A 322 7.13 6.16 13.07
CA LEU A 322 5.69 6.35 12.87
C LEU A 322 5.36 7.83 12.69
N PRO A 323 4.19 8.15 12.11
CA PRO A 323 3.84 9.53 11.89
C PRO A 323 3.59 10.27 13.19
N GLY A 324 3.90 11.56 13.18
CA GLY A 324 3.68 12.45 14.31
C GLY A 324 3.16 13.80 13.89
N TYR A 325 2.45 14.45 14.82
CA TYR A 325 2.05 15.84 14.68
C TYR A 325 2.71 16.69 15.76
N LEU A 326 2.96 17.95 15.43
CA LEU A 326 3.31 18.98 16.39
C LEU A 326 2.44 20.22 16.15
N ASP A 327 1.85 20.78 17.19
CA ASP A 327 1.08 22.02 17.12
C ASP A 327 2.01 23.22 16.92
N LEU A 328 1.77 24.00 15.86
CA LEU A 328 2.52 25.21 15.54
C LEU A 328 1.68 26.48 15.76
N THR A 329 0.41 26.39 16.14
CA THR A 329 -0.55 27.49 16.04
C THR A 329 -0.12 28.76 16.77
N GLY A 330 0.52 28.63 17.93
CA GLY A 330 1.04 29.76 18.71
C GLY A 330 2.41 30.29 18.28
N PHE A 331 3.02 29.69 17.26
CA PHE A 331 4.40 29.94 16.84
C PHE A 331 4.51 30.45 15.40
N VAL A 332 3.45 30.32 14.60
CA VAL A 332 3.41 30.80 13.21
C VAL A 332 2.25 31.75 12.98
N LYS A 333 2.38 32.62 11.99
CA LYS A 333 1.37 33.59 11.57
C LYS A 333 0.92 33.31 10.14
N ALA A 334 -0.40 33.25 9.92
CA ALA A 334 -0.97 33.10 8.59
C ALA A 334 -0.55 34.26 7.66
N GLY A 335 -0.20 33.93 6.43
CA GLY A 335 0.28 34.89 5.42
C GLY A 335 1.77 35.22 5.52
N SER A 336 2.47 34.78 6.57
CA SER A 336 3.88 35.06 6.81
C SER A 336 4.79 33.90 6.43
N GLU A 337 6.07 34.23 6.20
CA GLU A 337 7.17 33.27 6.06
C GLU A 337 7.82 33.06 7.43
N HIS A 338 8.20 31.82 7.72
CA HIS A 338 8.85 31.40 8.96
C HIS A 338 10.03 30.47 8.66
N GLU A 339 11.01 30.45 9.55
CA GLU A 339 12.11 29.50 9.53
C GLU A 339 11.71 28.21 10.24
N LEU A 340 11.84 27.07 9.56
CA LEU A 340 11.64 25.74 10.13
C LEU A 340 12.99 25.03 10.23
N ALA A 341 13.39 24.68 11.46
CA ALA A 341 14.54 23.82 11.70
C ALA A 341 14.14 22.55 12.46
N LEU A 342 14.66 21.41 12.03
CA LEU A 342 14.46 20.10 12.64
C LEU A 342 15.82 19.55 13.07
N ALA A 343 16.03 19.41 14.37
CA ALA A 343 17.18 18.74 14.95
C ALA A 343 16.88 17.23 15.03
N VAL A 344 17.25 16.50 13.99
CA VAL A 344 16.98 15.07 13.85
C VAL A 344 18.09 14.26 14.51
N THR A 345 17.71 13.32 15.36
CA THR A 345 18.60 12.31 15.96
C THR A 345 18.14 10.94 15.50
N ASP A 346 19.11 10.10 15.13
CA ASP A 346 18.85 8.73 14.68
C ASP A 346 18.53 7.78 15.85
N PHE A 347 18.78 6.47 15.68
CA PHE A 347 18.46 5.45 16.69
C PHE A 347 19.09 5.72 18.06
N ILE A 348 20.16 6.52 18.16
CA ILE A 348 20.78 6.83 19.46
C ILE A 348 19.84 7.61 20.39
N ALA A 349 18.79 8.26 19.85
CA ALA A 349 17.75 8.87 20.66
C ALA A 349 16.98 7.87 21.52
N ALA A 350 17.03 6.58 21.17
CA ALA A 350 16.43 5.49 21.91
C ALA A 350 17.40 4.82 22.90
N LEU A 351 18.64 5.29 23.07
CA LEU A 351 19.56 4.70 24.06
C LEU A 351 19.11 5.01 25.50
N LYS A 352 19.23 4.00 26.37
CA LYS A 352 19.10 4.19 27.82
C LYS A 352 20.17 5.18 28.32
N PRO A 353 19.86 5.98 29.35
CA PRO A 353 20.86 6.84 30.00
C PRO A 353 22.09 6.05 30.43
N GLY A 354 23.29 6.62 30.21
CA GLY A 354 24.56 6.01 30.60
C GLY A 354 25.13 4.98 29.62
N ILE A 355 24.38 4.58 28.58
CA ILE A 355 24.93 3.74 27.51
C ILE A 355 25.87 4.58 26.63
N LYS A 356 27.07 4.05 26.39
CA LYS A 356 28.04 4.67 25.49
C LYS A 356 27.46 4.76 24.08
N VAL A 357 27.42 5.96 23.54
CA VAL A 357 27.02 6.20 22.15
C VAL A 357 28.10 5.60 21.24
N PRO A 358 27.70 4.79 20.23
CA PRO A 358 28.63 4.28 19.24
C PRO A 358 29.30 5.44 18.47
N PRO A 359 30.50 5.24 17.92
CA PRO A 359 31.09 6.23 17.04
C PRO A 359 30.16 6.56 15.87
N ASP A 360 30.16 7.84 15.51
CA ASP A 360 29.40 8.42 14.39
C ASP A 360 29.33 7.49 13.16
N GLY A 361 28.12 7.00 12.86
CA GLY A 361 27.86 6.08 11.73
C GLY A 361 27.87 4.59 12.04
N LYS A 362 28.10 4.21 13.30
CA LYS A 362 28.01 2.82 13.74
C LYS A 362 26.62 2.55 14.31
N PHE A 363 25.99 1.48 13.84
CA PHE A 363 24.61 1.11 14.18
C PHE A 363 24.59 -0.21 14.97
N ASP A 364 25.48 -0.37 15.95
CA ASP A 364 25.67 -1.62 16.69
C ASP A 364 25.53 -1.37 18.19
N VAL A 365 24.35 -1.65 18.72
CA VAL A 365 24.05 -1.69 20.16
C VAL A 365 23.11 -2.87 20.44
N PRO A 366 23.25 -3.55 21.58
CA PRO A 366 22.27 -4.53 22.01
C PRO A 366 20.86 -3.93 22.17
N SER A 367 19.81 -4.64 21.76
CA SER A 367 18.43 -4.16 21.93
C SER A 367 18.05 -3.85 23.38
N GLU A 368 18.62 -4.57 24.36
CA GLU A 368 18.41 -4.32 25.80
C GLU A 368 18.89 -2.94 26.26
N SER A 369 19.75 -2.28 25.49
CA SER A 369 20.25 -0.92 25.74
C SER A 369 19.29 0.17 25.24
N LEU A 370 18.19 -0.21 24.59
CA LEU A 370 17.23 0.72 24.00
C LEU A 370 15.96 0.87 24.85
N ILE A 371 15.31 2.03 24.72
CA ILE A 371 14.01 2.36 25.30
C ILE A 371 12.89 2.48 24.26
N ALA A 372 13.17 2.19 22.98
CA ALA A 372 12.16 2.17 21.92
C ALA A 372 12.60 1.18 20.83
N ALA A 373 11.64 0.71 20.03
CA ALA A 373 11.98 -0.15 18.91
C ALA A 373 12.51 0.68 17.74
N VAL A 374 13.58 0.21 17.10
CA VAL A 374 14.27 0.96 16.03
C VAL A 374 14.29 0.23 14.67
N GLY A 375 13.51 -0.86 14.56
CA GLY A 375 13.48 -1.73 13.38
C GLY A 375 14.80 -2.45 13.11
N HIS A 376 14.95 -3.05 11.92
CA HIS A 376 16.13 -3.83 11.53
C HIS A 376 17.40 -2.97 11.29
N LEU A 377 18.38 -2.91 12.20
CA LEU A 377 19.67 -2.22 11.97
C LEU A 377 20.58 -3.00 11.00
N PRO A 378 21.45 -2.33 10.21
CA PRO A 378 21.62 -0.87 10.08
C PRO A 378 20.57 -0.22 9.16
N SER A 379 19.78 -1.02 8.45
CA SER A 379 18.83 -0.54 7.43
C SER A 379 17.71 0.35 8.00
N GLY A 380 17.27 0.08 9.23
CA GLY A 380 16.30 0.84 10.02
C GLY A 380 16.95 2.00 10.78
N GLY A 381 18.21 1.86 11.19
CA GLY A 381 18.93 2.79 12.07
C GLY A 381 19.30 4.15 11.46
N LYS A 382 19.19 4.30 10.14
CA LYS A 382 19.57 5.53 9.44
C LYS A 382 18.69 6.70 9.85
N GLY A 383 19.30 7.76 10.36
CA GLY A 383 18.61 9.01 10.63
C GLY A 383 18.12 9.72 9.37
N GLY A 384 17.08 10.54 9.50
CA GLY A 384 16.61 11.45 8.46
C GLY A 384 15.10 11.54 8.31
N ILE A 385 14.69 12.07 7.16
CA ILE A 385 13.30 12.38 6.80
C ILE A 385 12.96 11.58 5.53
N PRO A 386 12.48 10.34 5.68
CA PRO A 386 12.18 9.44 4.55
C PRO A 386 10.88 9.78 3.82
N ASN A 387 10.03 10.62 4.39
CA ASN A 387 8.80 11.13 3.77
C ASN A 387 8.69 12.64 3.96
N ILE A 388 8.05 13.31 3.00
CA ILE A 388 8.01 14.78 2.95
C ILE A 388 7.10 15.30 4.07
N PRO A 389 7.58 16.20 4.94
CA PRO A 389 6.74 16.84 5.94
C PRO A 389 5.61 17.67 5.32
N GLU A 390 4.51 17.79 6.05
CA GLU A 390 3.34 18.56 5.62
C GLU A 390 2.95 19.57 6.68
N LEU A 391 2.44 20.72 6.24
CA LEU A 391 1.69 21.61 7.11
C LEU A 391 0.21 21.26 7.00
N VAL A 392 -0.49 21.19 8.12
CA VAL A 392 -1.91 20.82 8.15
C VAL A 392 -2.67 21.90 8.90
N ALA A 393 -3.67 22.49 8.26
CA ALA A 393 -4.65 23.33 8.92
C ALA A 393 -5.92 22.54 9.23
N SER A 394 -6.54 22.84 10.36
CA SER A 394 -7.83 22.28 10.76
C SER A 394 -8.66 23.36 11.45
N PRO A 395 -9.99 23.23 11.50
CA PRO A 395 -10.80 24.04 12.41
C PRO A 395 -10.29 23.91 13.86
N ARG A 396 -10.61 24.88 14.73
CA ARG A 396 -10.24 24.81 16.15
C ARG A 396 -11.02 23.74 16.92
N VAL A 397 -12.18 23.33 16.40
CA VAL A 397 -13.00 22.21 16.89
C VAL A 397 -13.15 21.22 15.76
N PHE A 398 -12.59 20.02 15.90
CA PHE A 398 -12.46 19.08 14.78
C PHE A 398 -12.55 17.63 15.23
N THR A 399 -12.77 16.74 14.27
CA THR A 399 -12.79 15.30 14.46
C THR A 399 -11.35 14.75 14.46
N ASP A 400 -10.80 14.52 15.65
CA ASP A 400 -9.43 14.05 15.84
C ASP A 400 -9.26 12.59 15.40
N PHE A 401 -10.26 11.76 15.65
CA PHE A 401 -10.22 10.33 15.35
C PHE A 401 -11.61 9.82 14.96
N ALA A 402 -11.66 8.91 13.99
CA ALA A 402 -12.86 8.18 13.64
C ALA A 402 -12.49 6.73 13.25
N ALA A 403 -13.02 5.75 13.98
CA ALA A 403 -12.86 4.34 13.69
C ALA A 403 -14.21 3.69 13.40
N VAL A 404 -14.22 2.69 12.52
CA VAL A 404 -15.39 1.91 12.12
C VAL A 404 -15.20 0.46 12.53
N ARG A 405 -16.20 -0.09 13.22
CA ARG A 405 -16.31 -1.51 13.51
C ARG A 405 -17.60 -2.05 12.90
N THR A 406 -17.50 -3.22 12.28
CA THR A 406 -18.62 -3.86 11.59
C THR A 406 -18.83 -5.27 12.11
N TRP A 407 -20.09 -5.67 12.22
CA TRP A 407 -20.48 -7.04 12.56
C TRP A 407 -21.29 -7.58 11.39
N VAL A 408 -20.81 -8.66 10.80
CA VAL A 408 -21.54 -9.38 9.74
C VAL A 408 -22.53 -10.37 10.37
N SER A 409 -22.11 -10.97 11.48
CA SER A 409 -22.93 -11.76 12.38
C SER A 409 -24.15 -11.00 12.88
N ALA A 410 -25.24 -11.71 13.16
CA ALA A 410 -26.48 -11.11 13.64
C ALA A 410 -26.34 -10.67 15.13
N PRO A 411 -26.85 -9.47 15.51
CA PRO A 411 -27.45 -8.47 14.63
C PRO A 411 -26.37 -7.71 13.84
N ARG A 412 -26.57 -7.67 12.52
CA ARG A 412 -25.66 -7.00 11.58
C ARG A 412 -25.71 -5.51 11.80
N ARG A 413 -24.56 -4.91 12.12
CA ARG A 413 -24.47 -3.52 12.55
C ARG A 413 -23.14 -2.88 12.22
N ILE A 414 -23.16 -1.56 12.19
CA ILE A 414 -22.00 -0.69 12.13
C ILE A 414 -21.92 0.10 13.44
N GLU A 415 -20.70 0.27 13.94
CA GLU A 415 -20.37 1.15 15.05
C GLU A 415 -19.27 2.10 14.63
N THR A 416 -19.40 3.37 14.99
CA THR A 416 -18.36 4.38 14.80
C THR A 416 -17.92 4.94 16.14
N ARG A 417 -16.61 4.94 16.37
CA ARG A 417 -15.98 5.57 17.53
C ARG A 417 -15.34 6.87 17.07
N ILE A 418 -15.80 8.00 17.61
CA ILE A 418 -15.45 9.33 17.13
C ILE A 418 -14.90 10.15 18.29
N ALA A 419 -13.66 10.63 18.17
CA ALA A 419 -13.07 11.57 19.10
C ALA A 419 -13.09 12.98 18.51
N ILE A 420 -13.64 13.92 19.27
CA ILE A 420 -13.78 15.33 18.90
C ILE A 420 -12.84 16.12 19.80
N ARG A 421 -12.01 16.98 19.20
CA ARG A 421 -11.07 17.85 19.91
C ARG A 421 -11.54 19.29 19.85
N ASN A 422 -11.61 19.93 21.00
CA ASN A 422 -11.70 21.38 21.12
C ASN A 422 -10.33 21.93 21.50
N THR A 423 -9.80 22.88 20.71
CA THR A 423 -8.55 23.59 21.02
C THR A 423 -8.79 25.04 21.43
N THR A 424 -10.04 25.51 21.49
CA THR A 424 -10.36 26.85 21.99
C THR A 424 -10.33 26.88 23.52
N ARG A 425 -10.31 28.12 24.06
CA ARG A 425 -10.41 28.38 25.50
C ARG A 425 -11.86 28.42 26.00
N ASP A 426 -12.82 28.22 25.10
CA ASP A 426 -14.24 28.29 25.41
C ASP A 426 -14.87 26.90 25.37
N LYS A 427 -15.99 26.74 26.08
CA LYS A 427 -16.85 25.55 25.91
C LYS A 427 -17.56 25.64 24.56
N VAL A 428 -17.62 24.52 23.84
CA VAL A 428 -18.28 24.46 22.53
C VAL A 428 -19.27 23.29 22.51
N ALA A 429 -20.50 23.56 22.06
CA ALA A 429 -21.50 22.55 21.80
C ALA A 429 -21.56 22.27 20.29
N VAL A 430 -21.40 21.01 19.91
CA VAL A 430 -21.47 20.57 18.51
C VAL A 430 -22.50 19.47 18.33
N GLU A 431 -23.06 19.35 17.12
CA GLU A 431 -23.80 18.19 16.68
C GLU A 431 -22.97 17.37 15.69
N VAL A 432 -22.73 16.11 16.02
CA VAL A 432 -21.96 15.16 15.22
C VAL A 432 -22.93 14.38 14.35
N ARG A 433 -22.72 14.38 13.03
CA ARG A 433 -23.58 13.69 12.06
C ARG A 433 -22.73 12.74 11.19
N PRO A 434 -22.64 11.44 11.55
CA PRO A 434 -21.95 10.45 10.73
C PRO A 434 -22.88 9.92 9.63
N THR A 435 -22.38 9.85 8.40
CA THR A 435 -23.12 9.36 7.22
C THR A 435 -22.22 8.50 6.35
N VAL A 436 -22.72 7.37 5.89
CA VAL A 436 -22.01 6.46 4.99
C VAL A 436 -22.38 6.74 3.54
N TYR A 437 -21.38 6.73 2.68
CA TYR A 437 -21.47 6.87 1.23
C TYR A 437 -20.82 5.68 0.52
N LEU A 438 -21.28 5.38 -0.70
CA LEU A 438 -20.64 4.46 -1.63
C LEU A 438 -20.48 5.19 -2.97
N ARG A 439 -19.24 5.42 -3.41
CA ARG A 439 -18.93 6.14 -4.66
C ARG A 439 -19.70 7.46 -4.80
N GLY A 440 -19.73 8.23 -3.71
CA GLY A 440 -20.41 9.54 -3.65
C GLY A 440 -21.91 9.49 -3.41
N LYS A 441 -22.55 8.32 -3.49
CA LYS A 441 -23.97 8.14 -3.16
C LYS A 441 -24.16 7.93 -1.65
N ARG A 442 -25.02 8.73 -1.02
CA ARG A 442 -25.42 8.55 0.39
C ARG A 442 -26.21 7.25 0.55
N ILE A 443 -25.81 6.38 1.48
CA ILE A 443 -26.42 5.06 1.65
C ILE A 443 -26.95 4.76 3.06
N LEU A 444 -26.38 5.37 4.10
CA LEU A 444 -26.80 5.12 5.49
C LEU A 444 -26.49 6.31 6.39
N ASP A 445 -27.50 6.82 7.07
CA ASP A 445 -27.34 7.82 8.13
C ASP A 445 -27.21 7.18 9.49
N LEU A 446 -26.18 7.53 10.27
CA LEU A 446 -26.10 7.12 11.67
C LEU A 446 -26.80 8.18 12.54
N PRO A 447 -27.29 7.81 13.75
CA PRO A 447 -27.91 8.77 14.66
C PRO A 447 -26.99 9.97 14.96
N ALA A 448 -27.51 11.19 14.81
CA ALA A 448 -26.79 12.39 15.21
C ALA A 448 -26.65 12.47 16.74
N ARG A 449 -25.57 13.08 17.22
CA ARG A 449 -25.31 13.27 18.66
C ARG A 449 -24.87 14.68 18.97
N LYS A 450 -25.56 15.34 19.90
CA LYS A 450 -25.11 16.60 20.49
C LYS A 450 -24.05 16.33 21.56
N VAL A 451 -22.94 17.05 21.50
CA VAL A 451 -21.79 16.89 22.38
C VAL A 451 -21.35 18.26 22.88
N LEU A 452 -21.28 18.40 24.20
CA LEU A 452 -20.64 19.55 24.84
C LEU A 452 -19.17 19.20 25.12
N LEU A 453 -18.25 20.04 24.64
CA LEU A 453 -16.82 19.96 24.90
C LEU A 453 -16.39 21.12 25.81
N SER A 454 -15.60 20.79 26.83
CA SER A 454 -14.87 21.79 27.60
C SER A 454 -13.78 22.45 26.76
N ALA A 455 -13.28 23.59 27.23
CA ALA A 455 -12.08 24.22 26.69
C ALA A 455 -10.92 23.22 26.64
N GLU A 456 -10.16 23.22 25.55
CA GLU A 456 -8.94 22.40 25.37
C GLU A 456 -9.11 20.89 25.63
N ALA A 457 -10.34 20.37 25.53
CA ALA A 457 -10.68 18.99 25.85
C ALA A 457 -10.87 18.13 24.59
N THR A 458 -10.70 16.82 24.77
CA THR A 458 -11.12 15.80 23.80
C THR A 458 -12.27 15.02 24.38
N ARG A 459 -13.30 14.74 23.58
CA ARG A 459 -14.41 13.87 23.98
C ARG A 459 -14.62 12.79 22.95
N GLU A 460 -14.69 11.54 23.40
CA GLU A 460 -14.98 10.38 22.56
C GLU A 460 -16.46 9.98 22.71
N ILE A 461 -17.09 9.61 21.60
CA ILE A 461 -18.44 9.07 21.55
C ILE A 461 -18.49 7.83 20.66
N THR A 462 -19.44 6.95 20.95
CA THR A 462 -19.73 5.77 20.13
C THR A 462 -21.15 5.85 19.59
N ILE A 463 -21.32 5.60 18.28
CA ILE A 463 -22.61 5.61 17.60
C ILE A 463 -22.78 4.30 16.85
N THR A 464 -23.88 3.59 17.15
CA THR A 464 -24.17 2.28 16.57
C THR A 464 -25.48 2.33 15.77
N LYS A 465 -25.53 1.61 14.66
CA LYS A 465 -26.75 1.44 13.85
C LYS A 465 -26.82 0.04 13.22
N ASN A 466 -28.00 -0.57 13.25
CA ASN A 466 -28.28 -1.79 12.51
C ASN A 466 -28.21 -1.51 11.01
N TRP A 467 -27.57 -2.40 10.26
CA TRP A 467 -27.45 -2.29 8.81
C TRP A 467 -27.75 -3.66 8.19
N ALA A 468 -28.98 -3.83 7.70
CA ALA A 468 -29.46 -5.13 7.26
C ALA A 468 -28.70 -5.68 6.04
N SER A 469 -28.40 -4.83 5.05
CA SER A 469 -27.87 -5.28 3.75
C SER A 469 -26.67 -4.45 3.25
N PRO A 470 -25.54 -4.41 3.99
CA PRO A 470 -24.28 -3.90 3.46
C PRO A 470 -23.73 -4.86 2.39
N GLN A 471 -23.08 -4.30 1.38
CA GLN A 471 -22.20 -5.08 0.50
C GLN A 471 -20.92 -5.38 1.28
N LEU A 472 -20.54 -6.65 1.34
CA LEU A 472 -19.40 -7.08 2.12
C LEU A 472 -18.11 -6.82 1.36
N TRP A 473 -17.07 -6.45 2.09
CA TRP A 473 -15.71 -6.48 1.57
C TRP A 473 -15.20 -7.93 1.62
N THR A 474 -14.71 -8.43 0.49
CA THR A 474 -13.90 -9.65 0.40
C THR A 474 -12.75 -9.43 -0.59
N PRO A 475 -11.72 -10.28 -0.58
CA PRO A 475 -10.68 -10.29 -1.59
C PRO A 475 -11.19 -10.30 -3.05
N GLU A 476 -12.30 -10.99 -3.30
CA GLU A 476 -12.93 -11.10 -4.62
C GLU A 476 -13.83 -9.90 -4.94
N HIS A 477 -14.40 -9.28 -3.91
CA HIS A 477 -15.31 -8.14 -4.01
C HIS A 477 -14.90 -7.06 -2.99
N PRO A 478 -13.83 -6.28 -3.27
CA PRO A 478 -13.29 -5.30 -2.34
C PRO A 478 -14.15 -4.02 -2.28
N VAL A 479 -15.38 -4.14 -1.78
CA VAL A 479 -16.31 -3.00 -1.67
C VAL A 479 -15.87 -2.05 -0.56
N LEU A 480 -15.66 -0.78 -0.95
CA LEU A 480 -15.19 0.28 -0.06
C LEU A 480 -16.23 1.38 0.08
N TYR A 481 -16.54 1.68 1.33
CA TYR A 481 -17.42 2.76 1.76
C TYR A 481 -16.63 3.97 2.24
N GLU A 482 -17.29 5.11 2.26
CA GLU A 482 -16.82 6.34 2.88
C GLU A 482 -17.72 6.68 4.08
N LEU A 483 -17.15 6.81 5.27
CA LEU A 483 -17.79 7.45 6.42
C LEU A 483 -17.45 8.95 6.41
N ARG A 484 -18.45 9.81 6.25
CA ARG A 484 -18.36 11.25 6.50
C ARG A 484 -18.83 11.56 7.90
N VAL A 485 -17.97 12.17 8.71
CA VAL A 485 -18.32 12.74 10.01
C VAL A 485 -18.33 14.25 9.84
N THR A 486 -19.51 14.85 9.88
CA THR A 486 -19.63 16.32 9.95
C THR A 486 -19.86 16.78 11.38
N LEU A 487 -19.19 17.87 11.76
CA LEU A 487 -19.46 18.59 13.00
C LEU A 487 -20.18 19.88 12.66
N HIS A 488 -21.34 20.09 13.26
CA HIS A 488 -22.10 21.33 13.14
C HIS A 488 -22.10 22.08 14.47
N ASP A 489 -22.04 23.41 14.45
CA ASP A 489 -22.29 24.21 15.65
C ASP A 489 -23.72 23.93 16.14
N ALA A 490 -23.88 23.58 17.42
CA ALA A 490 -25.18 23.16 17.95
C ALA A 490 -26.20 24.31 18.06
N ARG A 491 -25.77 25.57 17.98
CA ARG A 491 -26.62 26.76 18.03
C ARG A 491 -26.97 27.26 16.64
N SER A 492 -25.97 27.48 15.78
CA SER A 492 -26.18 28.04 14.44
C SER A 492 -26.47 27.00 13.35
N GLY A 493 -26.12 25.73 13.59
CA GLY A 493 -26.20 24.65 12.59
C GLY A 493 -25.10 24.70 11.51
N GLN A 494 -24.18 25.66 11.58
CA GLN A 494 -23.10 25.82 10.60
C GLN A 494 -22.13 24.64 10.63
N LEU A 495 -21.70 24.16 9.46
CA LEU A 495 -20.64 23.16 9.35
C LEU A 495 -19.30 23.72 9.84
N ILE A 496 -18.69 23.06 10.83
CA ILE A 496 -17.39 23.37 11.41
C ILE A 496 -16.30 22.52 10.77
N ASP A 497 -16.52 21.22 10.70
CA ASP A 497 -15.52 20.23 10.30
C ASP A 497 -16.15 19.10 9.48
N LEU A 498 -15.38 18.55 8.54
CA LEU A 498 -15.71 17.36 7.77
C LEU A 498 -14.49 16.43 7.82
N ARG A 499 -14.67 15.27 8.43
CA ARG A 499 -13.73 14.16 8.36
C ARG A 499 -14.28 13.05 7.47
N ARG A 500 -13.45 12.54 6.57
CA ARG A 500 -13.80 11.45 5.66
C ARG A 500 -12.90 10.25 5.95
N GLU A 501 -13.50 9.09 6.16
CA GLU A 501 -12.81 7.83 6.45
C GLU A 501 -13.24 6.76 5.44
N ARG A 502 -12.30 5.98 4.93
CA ARG A 502 -12.61 4.84 4.07
C ARG A 502 -12.67 3.57 4.90
N PHE A 503 -13.64 2.69 4.66
CA PHE A 503 -13.72 1.38 5.31
C PHE A 503 -14.35 0.33 4.41
N GLY A 504 -14.21 -0.95 4.75
CA GLY A 504 -14.95 -2.06 4.13
C GLY A 504 -15.75 -2.82 5.17
N PHE A 505 -16.97 -3.27 4.81
CA PHE A 505 -17.84 -3.98 5.75
C PHE A 505 -17.47 -5.47 5.76
N ARG A 506 -16.76 -5.92 6.81
CA ARG A 506 -16.35 -7.32 6.95
C ARG A 506 -16.15 -7.71 8.42
N GLU A 507 -16.11 -8.99 8.69
CA GLU A 507 -15.85 -9.54 10.01
C GLU A 507 -14.75 -10.60 9.92
N ILE A 508 -13.70 -10.47 10.72
CA ILE A 508 -12.69 -11.53 10.91
C ILE A 508 -12.99 -12.20 12.24
N GLY A 509 -12.97 -13.53 12.27
CA GLY A 509 -13.16 -14.32 13.48
C GLY A 509 -12.26 -15.53 13.55
N ILE A 510 -12.31 -16.24 14.67
CA ILE A 510 -11.62 -17.51 14.89
C ILE A 510 -12.67 -18.55 15.27
N GLN A 511 -12.69 -19.68 14.57
CA GLN A 511 -13.54 -20.84 14.87
C GLN A 511 -12.64 -22.06 15.11
N GLY A 512 -12.45 -22.40 16.39
CA GLY A 512 -11.48 -23.42 16.80
C GLY A 512 -10.08 -23.05 16.33
N ARG A 513 -9.50 -23.86 15.44
CA ARG A 513 -8.16 -23.64 14.87
C ARG A 513 -8.15 -22.89 13.53
N PHE A 514 -9.30 -22.41 13.06
CA PHE A 514 -9.45 -21.81 11.75
C PHE A 514 -9.76 -20.33 11.85
N PHE A 515 -9.15 -19.53 10.96
CA PHE A 515 -9.61 -18.17 10.73
C PHE A 515 -10.88 -18.17 9.89
N THR A 516 -11.73 -17.18 10.12
CA THR A 516 -12.95 -16.95 9.35
C THR A 516 -12.99 -15.52 8.81
N LEU A 517 -13.54 -15.37 7.61
CA LEU A 517 -13.92 -14.10 7.01
C LEU A 517 -15.44 -14.14 6.76
N ASN A 518 -16.17 -13.18 7.32
CA ASN A 518 -17.62 -13.06 7.19
C ASN A 518 -18.35 -14.36 7.59
N GLY A 519 -17.87 -15.03 8.65
CA GLY A 519 -18.40 -16.28 9.17
C GLY A 519 -17.99 -17.55 8.40
N LYS A 520 -17.19 -17.44 7.34
CA LYS A 520 -16.71 -18.59 6.54
C LYS A 520 -15.23 -18.85 6.79
N ILE A 521 -14.85 -20.12 6.96
CA ILE A 521 -13.43 -20.50 7.08
C ILE A 521 -12.67 -20.00 5.85
N VAL A 522 -11.54 -19.34 6.09
CA VAL A 522 -10.66 -18.82 5.03
C VAL A 522 -9.29 -19.46 5.14
N LYS A 523 -8.77 -19.92 4.00
CA LYS A 523 -7.38 -20.36 3.88
C LYS A 523 -6.53 -19.19 3.40
N LEU A 524 -5.41 -18.98 4.07
CA LEU A 524 -4.50 -17.89 3.82
C LEU A 524 -3.36 -18.38 2.92
N HIS A 525 -3.24 -17.82 1.71
CA HIS A 525 -2.12 -18.06 0.81
C HIS A 525 -1.23 -16.82 0.82
N GLY A 526 -0.09 -16.92 1.50
CA GLY A 526 0.84 -15.81 1.71
C GLY A 526 2.08 -15.86 0.80
N SER A 527 2.64 -14.70 0.49
CA SER A 527 4.01 -14.54 0.00
C SER A 527 4.75 -13.50 0.84
N GLY A 528 6.09 -13.44 0.77
CA GLY A 528 6.89 -12.44 1.49
C GLY A 528 6.95 -11.06 0.82
N HIS A 529 6.47 -10.92 -0.42
CA HIS A 529 6.64 -9.69 -1.22
C HIS A 529 5.46 -9.43 -2.19
N ILE A 530 4.92 -8.19 -2.21
CA ILE A 530 3.97 -7.69 -3.24
C ILE A 530 4.76 -7.12 -4.44
N THR A 531 5.94 -6.57 -4.22
CA THR A 531 6.86 -6.03 -5.24
C THR A 531 8.32 -6.29 -4.85
N LEU A 532 9.25 -6.26 -5.82
CA LEU A 532 10.69 -6.41 -5.59
C LEU A 532 11.29 -5.44 -4.55
N ASN A 533 10.62 -4.30 -4.32
CA ASN A 533 11.08 -3.24 -3.44
C ASN A 533 10.25 -3.14 -2.16
N THR A 534 9.30 -4.05 -1.93
CA THR A 534 8.43 -4.03 -0.76
C THR A 534 8.47 -5.36 -0.03
N TRP A 535 8.90 -5.32 1.23
CA TRP A 535 8.68 -6.38 2.20
C TRP A 535 7.26 -6.20 2.72
N THR A 536 6.38 -7.08 2.30
CA THR A 536 4.95 -7.08 2.62
C THR A 536 4.55 -8.53 2.57
N TRP A 537 3.82 -9.01 3.56
CA TRP A 537 3.34 -10.37 3.60
C TRP A 537 1.90 -10.43 3.08
N PRO A 538 1.62 -10.27 1.77
CA PRO A 538 0.27 -10.31 1.27
C PRO A 538 -0.27 -11.69 1.52
N VAL A 539 -1.48 -11.73 2.04
CA VAL A 539 -2.24 -12.95 2.19
C VAL A 539 -3.48 -12.82 1.32
N VAL A 540 -3.70 -13.80 0.46
CA VAL A 540 -4.90 -13.85 -0.38
C VAL A 540 -5.58 -15.20 -0.21
N PRO A 541 -6.91 -15.28 -0.34
CA PRO A 541 -7.59 -16.56 -0.50
C PRO A 541 -7.23 -17.24 -1.82
N CYS A 542 -6.79 -16.45 -2.82
CA CYS A 542 -6.43 -16.93 -4.15
C CYS A 542 -5.18 -16.20 -4.71
N PRO A 543 -4.06 -16.91 -5.00
CA PRO A 543 -2.80 -16.31 -5.49
C PRO A 543 -2.93 -15.43 -6.74
N GLN A 544 -3.91 -15.73 -7.61
CA GLN A 544 -4.10 -15.07 -8.91
C GLN A 544 -4.52 -13.59 -8.80
N ALA A 545 -5.02 -13.15 -7.63
CA ALA A 545 -5.40 -11.75 -7.39
C ALA A 545 -4.17 -10.82 -7.28
N ILE A 546 -3.02 -11.32 -6.82
CA ILE A 546 -1.80 -10.52 -6.63
C ILE A 546 -1.13 -10.17 -7.98
N LEU A 547 -1.28 -11.05 -8.97
CA LEU A 547 -0.55 -11.00 -10.25
C LEU A 547 -1.06 -9.93 -11.24
N ARG A 548 -2.16 -9.23 -10.93
CA ARG A 548 -2.87 -8.36 -11.89
C ARG A 548 -2.65 -6.87 -11.72
N HIS A 549 -1.70 -6.42 -10.89
CA HIS A 549 -1.59 -4.99 -10.54
C HIS A 549 -0.17 -4.42 -10.58
N HIS A 550 -0.03 -3.26 -11.24
CA HIS A 550 1.25 -2.56 -11.42
C HIS A 550 1.48 -1.60 -10.25
N PHE A 551 2.37 -1.96 -9.32
CA PHE A 551 2.83 -1.03 -8.29
C PHE A 551 4.33 -0.77 -8.39
N LYS A 552 4.68 0.51 -8.46
CA LYS A 552 6.01 1.00 -8.12
C LYS A 552 5.88 1.84 -6.85
N THR A 553 5.66 1.21 -5.70
CA THR A 553 5.78 1.95 -4.44
C THR A 553 7.25 1.98 -4.04
N ARG A 554 7.74 3.15 -3.65
CA ARG A 554 9.08 3.33 -3.06
C ARG A 554 9.04 3.16 -1.53
N ALA A 555 7.90 2.81 -0.96
CA ALA A 555 7.70 2.53 0.46
C ALA A 555 8.41 1.22 0.85
N PHE A 556 9.74 1.31 0.88
CA PHE A 556 10.63 0.34 1.49
C PHE A 556 10.33 0.29 2.99
N PHE A 557 10.45 -0.90 3.57
CA PHE A 557 10.13 -1.31 4.94
C PHE A 557 8.70 -1.82 5.20
N MET A 558 8.69 -2.88 6.01
CA MET A 558 7.58 -3.26 6.88
C MET A 558 7.01 -1.97 7.47
N ASN A 559 5.70 -1.77 7.38
CA ASN A 559 4.98 -0.65 8.02
C ASN A 559 4.95 0.70 7.27
N GLY A 560 5.26 0.77 5.98
CA GLY A 560 4.86 1.93 5.17
C GLY A 560 3.33 2.13 5.19
N ILE A 561 2.85 3.30 5.61
CA ILE A 561 1.41 3.62 5.77
C ILE A 561 0.63 3.59 4.46
N ASP A 562 1.33 3.72 3.34
CA ASP A 562 0.72 3.83 2.02
C ASP A 562 0.30 2.48 1.40
N LYS A 563 0.40 1.36 2.13
CA LYS A 563 0.19 0.02 1.56
C LYS A 563 -1.22 -0.53 1.77
N ASN A 564 -1.83 -0.25 2.91
CA ASN A 564 -3.14 -0.80 3.26
C ASN A 564 -4.24 -0.33 2.29
N HIS A 565 -4.15 0.90 1.79
CA HIS A 565 -5.08 1.41 0.77
C HIS A 565 -5.06 0.60 -0.53
N LEU A 566 -3.91 0.05 -0.91
CA LEU A 566 -3.82 -0.86 -2.05
C LEU A 566 -4.46 -2.20 -1.71
N GLY A 567 -4.14 -2.77 -0.55
CA GLY A 567 -4.79 -4.00 -0.10
C GLY A 567 -6.31 -3.87 -0.06
N ASP A 568 -6.81 -2.72 0.39
CA ASP A 568 -8.23 -2.41 0.49
C ASP A 568 -8.93 -2.45 -0.87
N GLU A 569 -8.30 -1.87 -1.91
CA GLU A 569 -8.88 -1.79 -3.26
C GLU A 569 -8.72 -3.06 -4.07
N LEU A 570 -7.63 -3.80 -3.84
CA LEU A 570 -7.30 -5.00 -4.59
C LEU A 570 -7.86 -6.27 -3.97
N GLY A 571 -8.35 -6.18 -2.73
CA GLY A 571 -8.75 -7.36 -1.99
C GLY A 571 -7.56 -8.20 -1.53
N VAL A 572 -6.48 -7.57 -1.08
CA VAL A 572 -5.30 -8.27 -0.55
C VAL A 572 -5.22 -8.04 0.94
N PHE A 573 -5.12 -9.12 1.72
CA PHE A 573 -4.91 -8.98 3.16
C PHE A 573 -3.48 -8.57 3.47
N ILE A 574 -3.35 -7.73 4.48
CA ILE A 574 -2.10 -7.19 4.98
C ILE A 574 -1.99 -7.52 6.47
N LYS A 575 -0.79 -7.92 6.87
CA LYS A 575 -0.35 -7.99 8.25
C LYS A 575 0.25 -6.63 8.61
N ASP A 576 -0.34 -5.94 9.59
CA ASP A 576 0.24 -4.71 10.14
C ASP A 576 1.08 -5.06 11.36
N GLU A 577 2.36 -4.73 11.32
CA GLU A 577 3.32 -5.05 12.38
C GLU A 577 3.81 -3.76 13.04
N ASN A 578 4.26 -3.82 14.30
CA ASN A 578 5.00 -2.71 14.90
C ASN A 578 6.48 -2.74 14.46
N LEU A 579 7.33 -1.90 15.08
CA LEU A 579 8.74 -1.75 14.73
C LEU A 579 9.68 -2.65 15.55
N SER A 580 9.11 -3.47 16.44
CA SER A 580 9.88 -4.32 17.34
C SER A 580 10.50 -5.46 16.54
N HIS A 581 11.78 -5.32 16.18
CA HIS A 581 12.55 -6.35 15.50
C HIS A 581 13.82 -6.65 16.29
N ASN A 582 13.94 -7.91 16.73
CA ASN A 582 15.02 -8.41 17.57
C ASN A 582 16.24 -8.95 16.78
N ALA A 583 16.62 -8.31 15.68
CA ALA A 583 17.75 -8.75 14.85
C ALA A 583 19.16 -8.36 15.38
N HIS A 584 19.27 -7.72 16.55
CA HIS A 584 20.54 -7.17 17.05
C HIS A 584 21.23 -8.10 18.03
N ASN A 585 22.26 -8.81 17.55
CA ASN A 585 23.18 -9.61 18.36
C ASN A 585 22.52 -10.65 19.29
N GLY A 586 21.27 -11.06 18.99
CA GLY A 586 20.51 -12.05 19.74
C GLY A 586 20.01 -11.63 21.12
N ARG A 587 20.15 -10.35 21.52
CA ARG A 587 19.67 -9.85 22.82
C ARG A 587 18.31 -9.18 22.68
N ARG A 588 17.42 -9.44 23.64
CA ARG A 588 16.04 -8.93 23.67
C ARG A 588 15.97 -7.49 24.15
N PHE A 589 14.92 -6.76 23.79
CA PHE A 589 14.58 -5.52 24.52
C PHE A 589 14.26 -5.81 25.99
N ASP A 590 14.50 -4.83 26.84
CA ASP A 590 14.11 -4.86 28.25
C ASP A 590 12.63 -4.46 28.38
N TYR A 591 11.73 -5.41 28.14
CA TYR A 591 10.28 -5.18 28.15
C TYR A 591 9.72 -4.83 29.54
N GLN A 592 10.46 -5.12 30.61
CA GLN A 592 10.09 -4.75 31.97
C GLN A 592 10.34 -3.25 32.24
N ASN A 593 11.28 -2.64 31.53
CA ASN A 593 11.53 -1.21 31.62
C ASN A 593 10.26 -0.40 31.26
N PRO A 594 9.76 0.48 32.15
CA PRO A 594 8.57 1.29 31.87
C PRO A 594 8.70 2.18 30.62
N ALA A 595 9.88 2.73 30.33
CA ALA A 595 10.09 3.57 29.16
C ALA A 595 9.98 2.75 27.86
N MET A 596 10.63 1.58 27.81
CA MET A 596 10.51 0.65 26.68
C MET A 596 9.06 0.26 26.44
N PHE A 597 8.35 -0.18 27.50
CA PHE A 597 6.97 -0.61 27.40
C PHE A 597 6.03 0.51 26.93
N ASN A 598 6.18 1.72 27.50
CA ASN A 598 5.34 2.86 27.13
C ASN A 598 5.59 3.33 25.69
N ASN A 599 6.85 3.28 25.23
CA ASN A 599 7.19 3.60 23.85
C ASN A 599 6.64 2.55 22.88
N LEU A 600 6.77 1.25 23.17
CA LEU A 600 6.14 0.18 22.38
C LEU A 600 4.62 0.31 22.31
N TYR A 601 3.97 0.61 23.43
CA TYR A 601 2.53 0.85 23.45
C TYR A 601 2.17 2.07 22.61
N SER A 602 2.94 3.16 22.73
CA SER A 602 2.72 4.39 21.96
C SER A 602 2.89 4.15 20.45
N GLU A 603 3.86 3.33 20.07
CA GLU A 603 4.08 2.88 18.71
C GLU A 603 2.88 2.08 18.19
N MET A 604 2.48 1.01 18.90
CA MET A 604 1.36 0.17 18.48
C MET A 604 0.04 0.95 18.41
N ARG A 605 -0.19 1.83 19.39
CA ARG A 605 -1.32 2.76 19.39
C ARG A 605 -1.27 3.69 18.19
N ALA A 606 -0.10 4.19 17.78
CA ALA A 606 0.04 5.01 16.59
C ALA A 606 -0.28 4.22 15.32
N VAL A 607 0.26 2.99 15.15
CA VAL A 607 -0.07 2.11 14.02
C VAL A 607 -1.60 1.95 13.91
N TYR A 608 -2.27 1.57 15.01
CA TYR A 608 -3.73 1.46 15.03
C TYR A 608 -4.43 2.78 14.71
N ARG A 609 -4.00 3.90 15.30
CA ARG A 609 -4.65 5.21 15.10
C ARG A 609 -4.55 5.74 13.67
N PHE A 610 -3.49 5.41 12.94
CA PHE A 610 -3.33 5.78 11.54
C PHE A 610 -4.03 4.82 10.59
N ARG A 611 -4.34 3.59 11.02
CA ARG A 611 -4.90 2.54 10.17
C ARG A 611 -6.16 1.86 10.74
N PRO A 612 -7.07 2.55 11.44
CA PRO A 612 -8.14 1.87 12.18
C PRO A 612 -9.20 1.25 11.27
N ASN A 613 -9.30 1.73 10.02
CA ASN A 613 -10.44 1.48 9.13
C ASN A 613 -10.10 0.63 7.91
N HIS A 614 -8.87 0.14 7.77
CA HIS A 614 -8.46 -0.62 6.60
C HIS A 614 -9.05 -2.03 6.60
N PRO A 615 -9.96 -2.37 5.66
CA PRO A 615 -10.45 -3.72 5.52
C PRO A 615 -9.39 -4.70 5.01
N SER A 616 -8.23 -4.27 4.53
CA SER A 616 -7.13 -5.19 4.20
C SER A 616 -6.39 -5.70 5.43
N THR A 617 -6.36 -4.95 6.54
CA THR A 617 -5.60 -5.36 7.73
C THR A 617 -6.22 -6.62 8.34
N PHE A 618 -5.55 -7.76 8.21
CA PHE A 618 -6.06 -9.05 8.68
C PHE A 618 -5.56 -9.40 10.09
N LEU A 619 -4.31 -9.03 10.38
CA LEU A 619 -3.65 -9.29 11.66
C LEU A 619 -2.86 -8.06 12.10
N TRP A 620 -2.84 -7.82 13.41
CA TRP A 620 -1.92 -6.92 14.07
C TRP A 620 -0.82 -7.74 14.74
N ASP A 621 0.44 -7.41 14.48
CA ASP A 621 1.59 -8.09 15.06
C ASP A 621 2.45 -7.13 15.89
N VAL A 622 2.91 -7.61 17.04
CA VAL A 622 3.69 -6.89 18.05
C VAL A 622 5.21 -7.07 17.85
N GLY A 623 5.63 -7.76 16.79
CA GLY A 623 6.98 -7.62 16.26
C GLY A 623 7.50 -8.86 15.55
N ASN A 624 8.68 -8.73 14.97
CA ASN A 624 9.36 -9.82 14.30
C ASN A 624 10.53 -10.35 15.13
N GLU A 625 10.63 -11.68 15.23
CA GLU A 625 11.71 -12.39 15.95
C GLU A 625 11.86 -11.96 17.43
N VAL A 626 10.77 -11.46 18.01
CA VAL A 626 10.71 -11.04 19.40
C VAL A 626 10.57 -12.25 20.33
N ASN A 627 11.37 -12.28 21.40
CA ASN A 627 11.30 -13.32 22.44
C ASN A 627 10.80 -12.68 23.74
N PHE A 628 9.67 -13.17 24.26
CA PHE A 628 9.06 -12.74 25.53
C PHE A 628 9.25 -13.77 26.65
N GLY A 629 10.38 -14.49 26.65
CA GLY A 629 10.65 -15.57 27.59
C GLY A 629 11.09 -15.15 29.00
N GLY A 630 11.09 -13.84 29.33
CA GLY A 630 11.45 -13.36 30.65
C GLY A 630 10.30 -13.47 31.65
N PRO A 631 10.60 -13.50 32.96
CA PRO A 631 9.56 -13.52 33.99
C PRO A 631 8.56 -12.37 33.79
N GLY A 632 7.27 -12.67 33.66
CA GLY A 632 6.20 -11.67 33.52
C GLY A 632 6.12 -10.93 32.18
N GLU A 633 7.02 -11.20 31.22
CA GLU A 633 7.04 -10.48 29.93
C GLU A 633 5.83 -10.86 29.07
N ALA A 634 5.48 -12.15 29.01
CA ALA A 634 4.33 -12.63 28.24
C ALA A 634 3.01 -12.01 28.73
N GLU A 635 2.80 -11.96 30.05
CA GLU A 635 1.63 -11.36 30.68
C GLU A 635 1.57 -9.86 30.37
N ARG A 636 2.70 -9.16 30.53
CA ARG A 636 2.81 -7.73 30.29
C ARG A 636 2.56 -7.37 28.82
N MET A 637 3.08 -8.16 27.88
CA MET A 637 2.78 -7.97 26.45
C MET A 637 1.32 -8.34 26.13
N GLY A 638 0.74 -9.32 26.82
CA GLY A 638 -0.69 -9.62 26.76
C GLY A 638 -1.57 -8.46 27.23
N GLU A 639 -1.16 -7.73 28.27
CA GLU A 639 -1.83 -6.50 28.71
C GLU A 639 -1.73 -5.40 27.66
N LEU A 640 -0.57 -5.25 27.00
CA LEU A 640 -0.39 -4.30 25.91
C LEU A 640 -1.40 -4.54 24.78
N PHE A 641 -1.65 -5.80 24.40
CA PHE A 641 -2.65 -6.16 23.38
C PHE A 641 -4.11 -5.88 23.79
N LYS A 642 -4.42 -5.93 25.09
CA LYS A 642 -5.78 -5.68 25.60
C LYS A 642 -6.12 -4.19 25.64
N ARG A 643 -5.11 -3.32 25.74
CA ARG A 643 -5.25 -1.86 25.78
C ARG A 643 -5.41 -1.28 24.38
#